data_AF-A0A210VUP9-F1
#
_entry.id   AF-A0A210VUP9-F1
#
_cell.length_a   1.000
_cell.length_b   1.000
_cell.length_c   1.000
_cell.angle_alpha   90.00
_cell.angle_beta   90.00
_cell.angle_gamma   90.00
#
_symmetry.space_group_name_H-M   'P 1'
#
loop_
_entity.id
_entity.type
_entity.pdbx_description
1 polymer ?
#
loop_
_entity_poly.entity_id
_entity_poly.type
_entity_poly.pdbx_seq_one_letter_code
_entity_poly.pdbx_strand_id
1 'polypeptide(L)'
;MSIIHPSAAADVPPIPTPSPWGRTLPGLAGGLALALAGAAAQAATLTVTTAGEIADTEPLSRAQCSPAAGDRNCDTLRDAINHAADGDTIVFGAALDGQTISLTRFTNCLDTGQAAGATCLPLASWPGYVSQFGPSAFFISGKRITIDATANGLTPQGVSVQRLGTAPGFRLFDIDAQGGLVLRGLTLAGGQATGGSSRFGGGALGAGGAIFNRGQLTIERSTLTRNHAQGGQGGRLSLNSFAGAGVGEDGTFSPGGGPNAGGPDDGGLGGGSGSASGKNGGFGGGGGGSGGGGFGGGGGRRGSGGGFGAGNGGGGAFDAGGGAGGMGGAIFNNAGTLTLNQVTLAGNGAHGGLGNSSGGGAGLGGAVFNYNGALTIRFSTLAGNTVQANGDDNPAAQGGAIYSLGDSQAACSSGGNISCTRSGASLEMQASIAQGSVFEPATKQPAGRDVVLDLRNGGTSDASGSNNLLGLAQALNNADISALAFTTGNPQLGPLASHGGPTQTMLNSTGSPALDGVACTTAPGTDQRGVARPQGARCDIGAVEANVFQAALTVLTSGAGGVSAQASPPAATGAVQDCGRPGGLCQAGYGYFEGVPTLVTLAATPDPGHAFATWSDACSGSTSTCSVTIDVARSVQASFTAFSVTASLPSGTYGTAYSQPLAPVPGGGVGPFSYSVSGLPAGFSQAAGTLSATATQAAGSYSFTLTATDANGATTEPAAVTVVIGPAATSAHLSASPAAPGHGQSVTFSAQVTLPAGASGTVDFLNGTQVLCASVPVTGGQASCSVPRLPPGTATVQARYVPGDGNTSGSDSNTVTVTAAPAPSAAPIPALGAGGLALLGLLTAAGAALSRRMGTSRKIGAGTSPRTPRSSP
;
A
#
# COMPACT_ATOMS: atom_id res chain seq x y z
N MET A 1 31.63 37.84 35.24
CA MET A 1 32.88 38.39 34.65
C MET A 1 32.70 38.38 33.14
N SER A 2 32.80 39.51 32.42
CA SER A 2 33.02 40.90 32.89
C SER A 2 32.31 41.92 31.98
N ILE A 3 32.13 43.13 32.50
CA ILE A 3 31.53 44.30 31.82
C ILE A 3 32.65 45.15 31.22
N ILE A 4 32.47 45.71 30.00
CA ILE A 4 32.89 47.08 29.56
C ILE A 4 31.92 47.53 28.42
N HIS A 5 31.78 48.85 28.20
CA HIS A 5 30.76 49.53 27.35
C HIS A 5 31.39 50.25 26.11
N PRO A 6 30.69 51.06 25.26
CA PRO A 6 30.89 51.05 23.80
C PRO A 6 31.36 52.38 23.14
N SER A 7 31.60 52.31 21.82
CA SER A 7 31.80 53.43 20.87
C SER A 7 31.66 52.88 19.43
N ALA A 8 31.20 53.58 18.38
CA ALA A 8 30.65 54.93 18.21
C ALA A 8 29.63 54.93 17.02
N ALA A 9 29.07 56.09 16.65
CA ALA A 9 28.05 56.21 15.59
C ALA A 9 28.51 57.06 14.38
N ALA A 10 27.83 56.85 13.24
CA ALA A 10 27.79 57.72 12.05
C ALA A 10 26.38 57.52 11.44
N ASP A 11 25.48 58.49 11.54
CA ASP A 11 25.28 59.65 10.65
C ASP A 11 24.38 59.35 9.43
N VAL A 12 23.17 59.90 9.48
CA VAL A 12 22.16 59.92 8.40
C VAL A 12 21.56 61.34 8.34
N PRO A 13 21.55 62.02 7.17
CA PRO A 13 21.08 63.40 7.08
C PRO A 13 19.54 63.52 7.11
N PRO A 14 18.98 64.58 7.73
CA PRO A 14 17.53 64.75 7.88
C PRO A 14 16.82 65.37 6.66
N ILE A 15 15.51 65.12 6.59
CA ILE A 15 14.58 65.62 5.56
C ILE A 15 14.22 67.11 5.83
N PRO A 16 14.20 68.00 4.81
CA PRO A 16 13.81 69.40 4.99
C PRO A 16 12.28 69.60 5.00
N THR A 17 11.80 70.47 5.90
CA THR A 17 10.41 70.94 5.95
C THR A 17 10.15 72.11 4.98
N PRO A 18 8.99 72.18 4.29
CA PRO A 18 8.65 73.32 3.43
C PRO A 18 8.24 74.56 4.24
N SER A 19 8.56 75.76 3.73
CA SER A 19 8.17 77.05 4.32
C SER A 19 7.17 77.81 3.41
N PRO A 20 6.28 78.67 3.96
CA PRO A 20 5.19 79.26 3.18
C PRO A 20 5.32 80.77 2.94
N TRP A 21 5.91 81.19 1.82
CA TRP A 21 5.78 82.56 1.30
C TRP A 21 5.56 82.54 -0.22
N GLY A 22 4.49 83.18 -0.69
CA GLY A 22 4.04 83.10 -2.08
C GLY A 22 4.43 84.29 -2.96
N ARG A 23 4.25 84.12 -4.28
CA ARG A 23 4.20 85.20 -5.27
C ARG A 23 3.12 84.88 -6.31
N THR A 24 2.33 85.88 -6.66
CA THR A 24 1.23 85.80 -7.62
C THR A 24 1.67 86.23 -9.02
N LEU A 25 1.07 85.61 -10.04
CA LEU A 25 0.55 86.23 -11.28
C LEU A 25 -0.44 85.23 -11.93
N PRO A 26 -1.44 85.66 -12.73
CA PRO A 26 -2.65 84.87 -12.96
C PRO A 26 -2.81 84.33 -14.40
N GLY A 27 -3.74 83.39 -14.56
CA GLY A 27 -4.63 83.36 -15.74
C GLY A 27 -4.64 82.07 -16.57
N LEU A 28 -5.56 81.17 -16.25
CA LEU A 28 -6.40 80.44 -17.22
C LEU A 28 -7.58 79.79 -16.48
N ALA A 29 -8.76 79.73 -17.11
CA ALA A 29 -9.98 79.30 -16.45
C ALA A 29 -10.15 77.77 -16.51
N GLY A 30 -10.28 77.14 -15.35
CA GLY A 30 -10.72 75.75 -15.19
C GLY A 30 -12.01 75.70 -14.36
N GLY A 31 -12.99 74.90 -14.77
CA GLY A 31 -14.28 74.81 -14.09
C GLY A 31 -14.15 74.22 -12.67
N LEU A 32 -14.97 74.73 -11.74
CA LEU A 32 -15.03 74.23 -10.37
C LEU A 32 -15.71 72.86 -10.32
N ALA A 33 -14.96 71.80 -10.64
CA ALA A 33 -15.36 70.44 -10.36
C ALA A 33 -15.42 70.25 -8.84
N LEU A 34 -16.62 70.33 -8.27
CA LEU A 34 -16.84 70.16 -6.84
C LEU A 34 -16.55 68.70 -6.47
N ALA A 35 -15.33 68.44 -6.01
CA ALA A 35 -14.87 67.12 -5.61
C ALA A 35 -15.58 66.68 -4.32
N LEU A 36 -16.80 66.18 -4.47
CA LEU A 36 -17.44 65.28 -3.52
C LEU A 36 -16.56 64.04 -3.41
N ALA A 37 -15.62 64.06 -2.46
CA ALA A 37 -14.96 62.87 -1.97
C ALA A 37 -16.03 61.99 -1.32
N GLY A 38 -16.67 61.15 -2.13
CA GLY A 38 -17.62 60.16 -1.66
C GLY A 38 -16.91 59.29 -0.64
N ALA A 39 -17.41 59.30 0.61
CA ALA A 39 -16.91 58.39 1.62
C ALA A 39 -17.10 56.97 1.07
N ALA A 40 -16.01 56.20 1.00
CA ALA A 40 -16.08 54.82 0.56
C ALA A 40 -17.09 54.09 1.46
N ALA A 41 -18.15 53.56 0.85
CA ALA A 41 -19.17 52.83 1.60
C ALA A 41 -18.49 51.67 2.32
N GLN A 42 -18.75 51.54 3.61
CA GLN A 42 -18.18 50.46 4.40
C GLN A 42 -18.76 49.14 3.89
N ALA A 43 -17.88 48.21 3.50
CA ALA A 43 -18.26 46.90 2.98
C ALA A 43 -19.24 46.20 3.93
N ALA A 44 -20.33 45.70 3.36
CA ALA A 44 -21.43 45.07 4.09
C ALA A 44 -21.36 43.54 4.02
N THR A 45 -21.93 42.89 5.03
CA THR A 45 -22.10 41.44 5.08
C THR A 45 -23.51 41.07 4.57
N LEU A 46 -23.60 40.28 3.50
CA LEU A 46 -24.87 39.81 2.95
C LEU A 46 -25.06 38.33 3.28
N THR A 47 -25.98 38.03 4.20
CA THR A 47 -26.26 36.66 4.66
C THR A 47 -27.35 36.02 3.80
N VAL A 48 -27.00 34.98 3.06
CA VAL A 48 -27.95 34.12 2.33
C VAL A 48 -28.73 33.26 3.32
N THR A 49 -30.05 33.25 3.23
CA THR A 49 -30.93 32.57 4.21
C THR A 49 -31.59 31.28 3.73
N THR A 50 -31.68 31.02 2.42
CA THR A 50 -32.27 29.79 1.87
C THR A 50 -31.34 29.06 0.89
N ALA A 51 -31.53 27.75 0.75
CA ALA A 51 -30.85 26.92 -0.26
C ALA A 51 -31.54 26.98 -1.64
N GLY A 52 -32.55 27.84 -1.81
CA GLY A 52 -33.33 27.97 -3.03
C GLY A 52 -32.71 28.94 -4.04
N GLU A 53 -33.31 28.96 -5.23
CA GLU A 53 -33.13 30.02 -6.22
C GLU A 53 -34.47 30.75 -6.45
N ILE A 54 -34.41 31.96 -7.00
CA ILE A 54 -35.60 32.79 -7.24
C ILE A 54 -36.55 32.10 -8.23
N ALA A 55 -37.86 32.24 -7.99
CA ALA A 55 -38.91 31.56 -8.77
C ALA A 55 -38.87 31.93 -10.27
N ASP A 56 -39.29 31.00 -11.13
CA ASP A 56 -39.15 31.12 -12.60
C ASP A 56 -39.82 32.37 -13.20
N THR A 57 -40.84 32.91 -12.53
CA THR A 57 -41.55 34.15 -12.91
C THR A 57 -40.80 35.44 -12.57
N GLU A 58 -39.81 35.38 -11.68
CA GLU A 58 -39.06 36.57 -11.23
C GLU A 58 -37.94 36.93 -12.22
N PRO A 59 -37.64 38.23 -12.41
CA PRO A 59 -36.53 38.69 -13.23
C PRO A 59 -35.19 38.36 -12.57
N LEU A 60 -34.15 38.14 -13.36
CA LEU A 60 -32.84 37.74 -12.84
C LEU A 60 -32.11 38.85 -12.08
N SER A 61 -32.60 40.08 -12.15
CA SER A 61 -32.16 41.26 -11.38
C SER A 61 -32.75 41.32 -9.98
N ARG A 62 -33.65 40.38 -9.60
CA ARG A 62 -34.23 40.34 -8.24
C ARG A 62 -33.12 40.37 -7.20
N ALA A 63 -33.20 41.38 -6.32
CA ALA A 63 -32.25 41.67 -5.26
C ALA A 63 -33.02 41.83 -3.93
N GLN A 64 -33.80 40.82 -3.55
CA GLN A 64 -34.60 40.87 -2.33
C GLN A 64 -33.70 40.57 -1.12
N CYS A 65 -33.16 41.65 -0.58
CA CYS A 65 -32.42 41.72 0.68
C CYS A 65 -33.10 42.69 1.65
N SER A 66 -32.93 42.49 2.95
CA SER A 66 -33.49 43.34 4.01
C SER A 66 -33.03 44.80 3.87
N PRO A 67 -33.92 45.81 4.02
CA PRO A 67 -33.66 47.21 3.63
C PRO A 67 -32.73 48.00 4.58
N ALA A 68 -31.86 47.33 5.32
CA ALA A 68 -30.90 47.96 6.23
C ALA A 68 -29.69 48.57 5.50
N ALA A 69 -29.11 49.60 6.11
CA ALA A 69 -27.75 50.04 5.83
C ALA A 69 -26.78 49.28 6.75
N GLY A 70 -25.66 48.81 6.22
CA GLY A 70 -24.84 47.77 6.85
C GLY A 70 -25.28 46.37 6.41
N ASP A 71 -25.14 45.40 7.29
CA ASP A 71 -25.40 43.98 7.01
C ASP A 71 -26.85 43.69 6.63
N ARG A 72 -27.06 42.70 5.74
CA ARG A 72 -28.38 42.38 5.17
C ARG A 72 -28.63 40.88 5.11
N ASN A 73 -29.85 40.46 5.37
CA ASN A 73 -30.31 39.11 5.04
C ASN A 73 -30.90 39.12 3.62
N CYS A 74 -30.56 38.13 2.80
CA CYS A 74 -31.03 37.96 1.42
C CYS A 74 -31.62 36.56 1.24
N ASP A 75 -32.73 36.43 0.51
CA ASP A 75 -33.43 35.15 0.38
C ASP A 75 -32.53 34.07 -0.23
N THR A 76 -31.88 34.39 -1.36
CA THR A 76 -31.06 33.47 -2.15
C THR A 76 -29.66 34.03 -2.42
N LEU A 77 -28.74 33.15 -2.83
CA LEU A 77 -27.41 33.55 -3.30
C LEU A 77 -27.47 34.52 -4.49
N ARG A 78 -28.51 34.41 -5.34
CA ARG A 78 -28.75 35.31 -6.46
C ARG A 78 -29.09 36.72 -5.99
N ASP A 79 -29.99 36.86 -5.02
CA ASP A 79 -30.34 38.16 -4.45
C ASP A 79 -29.10 38.83 -3.84
N ALA A 80 -28.29 38.08 -3.11
CA ALA A 80 -27.05 38.59 -2.52
C ALA A 80 -26.02 39.04 -3.58
N ILE A 81 -25.78 38.25 -4.64
CA ILE A 81 -24.83 38.61 -5.71
C ILE A 81 -25.35 39.81 -6.53
N ASN A 82 -26.66 39.95 -6.71
CA ASN A 82 -27.27 41.10 -7.38
C ASN A 82 -27.16 42.38 -6.53
N HIS A 83 -27.35 42.28 -5.21
CA HIS A 83 -27.35 43.42 -4.29
C HIS A 83 -25.95 43.87 -3.84
N ALA A 84 -24.93 43.00 -3.90
CA ALA A 84 -23.58 43.28 -3.44
C ALA A 84 -22.87 44.37 -4.27
N ALA A 85 -22.17 45.28 -3.56
CA ALA A 85 -21.29 46.32 -4.09
C ALA A 85 -19.81 45.87 -4.15
N ASP A 86 -18.90 46.74 -4.63
CA ASP A 86 -17.45 46.48 -4.55
C ASP A 86 -16.97 46.48 -3.09
N GLY A 87 -16.31 45.39 -2.69
CA GLY A 87 -15.83 45.15 -1.33
C GLY A 87 -16.76 44.30 -0.45
N ASP A 88 -18.03 44.13 -0.82
CA ASP A 88 -19.01 43.39 -0.01
C ASP A 88 -18.65 41.90 0.16
N THR A 89 -19.06 41.32 1.30
CA THR A 89 -18.85 39.91 1.63
C THR A 89 -20.18 39.18 1.79
N ILE A 90 -20.41 38.18 0.96
CA ILE A 90 -21.55 37.27 1.03
C ILE A 90 -21.19 36.10 1.95
N VAL A 91 -22.07 35.79 2.89
CA VAL A 91 -21.95 34.68 3.85
C VAL A 91 -23.24 33.88 3.87
N PHE A 92 -23.25 32.75 4.57
CA PHE A 92 -24.43 31.88 4.65
C PHE A 92 -24.95 31.81 6.09
N GLY A 93 -26.27 31.72 6.25
CA GLY A 93 -26.89 31.45 7.54
C GLY A 93 -26.67 30.00 7.97
N ALA A 94 -26.60 29.73 9.28
CA ALA A 94 -26.28 28.40 9.83
C ALA A 94 -27.23 27.26 9.37
N ALA A 95 -28.45 27.58 8.93
CA ALA A 95 -29.39 26.61 8.35
C ALA A 95 -28.98 26.09 6.95
N LEU A 96 -27.96 26.68 6.33
CA LEU A 96 -27.43 26.28 5.02
C LEU A 96 -26.20 25.37 5.13
N ASP A 97 -25.74 25.08 6.33
CA ASP A 97 -24.67 24.12 6.59
C ASP A 97 -25.10 22.71 6.16
N GLY A 98 -24.25 22.04 5.37
CA GLY A 98 -24.54 20.78 4.69
C GLY A 98 -25.53 20.89 3.51
N GLN A 99 -26.00 22.09 3.15
CA GLN A 99 -27.00 22.25 2.08
C GLN A 99 -26.38 22.46 0.69
N THR A 100 -27.18 22.13 -0.32
CA THR A 100 -26.85 22.36 -1.74
C THR A 100 -27.78 23.40 -2.34
N ILE A 101 -27.24 24.60 -2.58
CA ILE A 101 -27.88 25.67 -3.36
C ILE A 101 -27.99 25.18 -4.80
N SER A 102 -29.21 24.81 -5.18
CA SER A 102 -29.50 24.12 -6.43
C SER A 102 -29.93 25.11 -7.50
N LEU A 103 -29.04 25.41 -8.44
CA LEU A 103 -29.26 26.38 -9.51
C LEU A 103 -30.02 25.76 -10.69
N THR A 104 -31.08 26.43 -11.13
CA THR A 104 -31.84 26.14 -12.36
C THR A 104 -31.78 27.28 -13.36
N ARG A 105 -31.52 28.51 -12.90
CA ARG A 105 -31.60 29.74 -13.70
C ARG A 105 -30.22 30.19 -14.20
N PHE A 106 -30.22 30.72 -15.42
CA PHE A 106 -29.05 31.30 -16.08
C PHE A 106 -29.51 32.43 -17.02
N THR A 107 -28.55 33.22 -17.48
CA THR A 107 -28.75 34.18 -18.58
C THR A 107 -27.60 34.14 -19.58
N ASN A 108 -27.91 34.53 -20.81
CA ASN A 108 -26.93 34.90 -21.82
C ASN A 108 -26.70 36.42 -21.85
N CYS A 109 -27.53 37.23 -21.19
CA CYS A 109 -27.50 38.70 -21.27
C CYS A 109 -26.78 39.33 -20.06
N LEU A 110 -26.12 40.48 -20.29
CA LEU A 110 -25.51 41.30 -19.23
C LEU A 110 -26.55 42.10 -18.43
N ASP A 111 -27.67 42.49 -19.07
CA ASP A 111 -28.82 43.05 -18.36
C ASP A 111 -29.64 41.92 -17.72
N THR A 112 -29.71 41.91 -16.39
CA THR A 112 -30.50 40.96 -15.62
C THR A 112 -31.97 41.41 -15.45
N GLY A 113 -32.33 42.61 -15.90
CA GLY A 113 -33.70 43.13 -15.93
C GLY A 113 -34.65 42.40 -16.89
N GLN A 114 -34.11 41.59 -17.80
CA GLN A 114 -34.91 40.71 -18.67
C GLN A 114 -35.28 39.39 -17.97
N ALA A 115 -36.33 38.73 -18.46
CA ALA A 115 -36.73 37.41 -18.00
C ALA A 115 -35.65 36.34 -18.30
N ALA A 116 -35.52 35.34 -17.43
CA ALA A 116 -34.57 34.23 -17.65
C ALA A 116 -34.84 33.49 -18.97
N GLY A 117 -33.78 33.16 -19.70
CA GLY A 117 -33.89 32.51 -21.02
C GLY A 117 -34.34 33.44 -22.16
N ALA A 118 -34.46 34.76 -21.94
CA ALA A 118 -34.63 35.71 -23.03
C ALA A 118 -33.41 35.66 -23.98
N THR A 119 -33.65 35.49 -25.28
CA THR A 119 -32.60 35.69 -26.29
C THR A 119 -32.26 37.17 -26.37
N CYS A 120 -30.98 37.50 -26.19
CA CYS A 120 -30.48 38.87 -26.21
C CYS A 120 -30.41 39.40 -27.66
N LEU A 121 -31.54 39.45 -28.36
CA LEU A 121 -31.62 39.91 -29.75
C LEU A 121 -31.02 41.32 -29.86
N PRO A 122 -30.03 41.56 -30.74
CA PRO A 122 -29.46 42.88 -30.90
C PRO A 122 -30.51 43.83 -31.47
N LEU A 123 -30.91 44.84 -30.69
CA LEU A 123 -31.49 46.05 -31.25
C LEU A 123 -30.44 46.66 -32.19
N ALA A 124 -30.84 46.97 -33.43
CA ALA A 124 -29.96 47.20 -34.58
C ALA A 124 -29.18 48.55 -34.55
N SER A 125 -28.83 49.04 -33.37
CA SER A 125 -28.31 50.39 -33.12
C SER A 125 -27.29 50.48 -31.96
N TRP A 126 -26.69 49.37 -31.54
CA TRP A 126 -25.72 49.32 -30.43
C TRP A 126 -24.25 49.34 -30.89
N PRO A 127 -23.54 50.49 -30.81
CA PRO A 127 -22.09 50.53 -30.83
C PRO A 127 -21.53 50.22 -29.43
N GLY A 128 -21.73 48.99 -28.94
CA GLY A 128 -21.35 48.61 -27.57
C GLY A 128 -21.20 47.10 -27.39
N TYR A 129 -20.10 46.69 -26.74
CA TYR A 129 -19.70 45.30 -26.50
C TYR A 129 -20.80 44.43 -25.85
N VAL A 130 -21.01 43.23 -26.42
CA VAL A 130 -21.38 42.04 -25.63
C VAL A 130 -20.11 41.25 -25.30
N SER A 131 -20.02 40.73 -24.08
CA SER A 131 -18.80 40.06 -23.59
C SER A 131 -19.06 38.64 -23.08
N GLN A 132 -20.07 37.96 -23.65
CA GLN A 132 -20.62 36.72 -23.09
C GLN A 132 -19.97 35.51 -23.76
N PHE A 133 -19.48 34.56 -22.97
CA PHE A 133 -18.94 33.29 -23.48
C PHE A 133 -19.96 32.16 -23.28
N GLY A 134 -21.23 32.42 -23.57
CA GLY A 134 -22.35 31.49 -23.34
C GLY A 134 -22.96 31.53 -21.93
N PRO A 135 -23.89 30.61 -21.62
CA PRO A 135 -24.79 30.70 -20.47
C PRO A 135 -24.09 30.57 -19.12
N SER A 136 -24.41 31.49 -18.20
CA SER A 136 -23.90 31.48 -16.83
C SER A 136 -24.99 31.85 -15.81
N ALA A 137 -24.90 31.30 -14.60
CA ALA A 137 -25.82 31.62 -13.51
C ALA A 137 -25.53 33.00 -12.91
N PHE A 138 -24.27 33.31 -12.60
CA PHE A 138 -23.85 34.58 -11.98
C PHE A 138 -22.81 35.31 -12.84
N PHE A 139 -22.99 36.62 -12.98
CA PHE A 139 -22.07 37.52 -13.68
C PHE A 139 -21.44 38.49 -12.68
N ILE A 140 -20.11 38.47 -12.57
CA ILE A 140 -19.33 39.35 -11.71
C ILE A 140 -18.69 40.42 -12.60
N SER A 141 -19.30 41.60 -12.61
CA SER A 141 -18.94 42.73 -13.47
C SER A 141 -18.90 44.03 -12.66
N GLY A 142 -17.86 44.83 -12.86
CA GLY A 142 -17.70 46.15 -12.22
C GLY A 142 -17.59 46.17 -10.68
N LYS A 143 -17.50 45.00 -10.03
CA LYS A 143 -17.37 44.84 -8.58
C LYS A 143 -16.50 43.65 -8.21
N ARG A 144 -15.84 43.75 -7.06
CA ARG A 144 -15.07 42.67 -6.43
C ARG A 144 -15.77 42.25 -5.15
N ILE A 145 -16.19 40.98 -5.06
CA ILE A 145 -16.93 40.46 -3.90
C ILE A 145 -16.24 39.22 -3.31
N THR A 146 -16.44 39.00 -2.02
CA THR A 146 -16.09 37.74 -1.36
C THR A 146 -17.35 36.90 -1.14
N ILE A 147 -17.28 35.58 -1.30
CA ILE A 147 -18.31 34.63 -0.91
C ILE A 147 -17.65 33.61 0.04
N ASP A 148 -18.02 33.67 1.32
CA ASP A 148 -17.31 32.98 2.40
C ASP A 148 -18.23 32.03 3.17
N ALA A 149 -18.09 30.73 2.91
CA ALA A 149 -18.70 29.64 3.64
C ALA A 149 -17.82 29.10 4.80
N THR A 150 -16.75 29.83 5.17
CA THR A 150 -16.01 29.62 6.43
C THR A 150 -16.39 30.65 7.51
N ALA A 151 -17.10 31.71 7.14
CA ALA A 151 -17.68 32.69 8.05
C ALA A 151 -18.85 32.12 8.88
N ASN A 152 -19.36 32.92 9.82
CA ASN A 152 -20.53 32.64 10.68
C ASN A 152 -20.47 31.36 11.56
N GLY A 153 -19.36 30.62 11.56
CA GLY A 153 -19.22 29.42 12.40
C GLY A 153 -20.04 28.22 11.91
N LEU A 154 -20.18 28.06 10.58
CA LEU A 154 -20.70 26.82 10.00
C LEU A 154 -19.85 25.61 10.47
N THR A 155 -20.47 24.44 10.61
CA THR A 155 -19.76 23.21 10.99
C THR A 155 -19.01 22.64 9.77
N PRO A 156 -18.25 21.54 9.93
CA PRO A 156 -17.53 20.90 8.82
C PRO A 156 -18.42 20.15 7.80
N GLN A 157 -19.55 20.73 7.41
CA GLN A 157 -20.42 20.25 6.32
C GLN A 157 -20.44 21.25 5.15
N GLY A 158 -20.41 22.55 5.46
CA GLY A 158 -20.20 23.64 4.50
C GLY A 158 -21.34 23.83 3.51
N VAL A 159 -21.07 24.54 2.41
CA VAL A 159 -22.11 24.90 1.42
C VAL A 159 -21.70 24.43 0.03
N SER A 160 -22.62 23.75 -0.66
CA SER A 160 -22.48 23.41 -2.08
C SER A 160 -23.32 24.37 -2.94
N VAL A 161 -22.75 24.85 -4.03
CA VAL A 161 -23.44 25.60 -5.10
C VAL A 161 -23.35 24.75 -6.36
N GLN A 162 -24.49 24.23 -6.80
CA GLN A 162 -24.53 23.18 -7.81
C GLN A 162 -25.59 23.46 -8.87
N ARG A 163 -25.23 23.23 -10.15
CA ARG A 163 -26.21 23.18 -11.23
C ARG A 163 -27.10 21.95 -11.09
N LEU A 164 -28.42 22.13 -11.04
CA LEU A 164 -29.36 21.01 -10.98
C LEU A 164 -29.26 20.17 -12.26
N GLY A 165 -29.15 18.85 -12.12
CA GLY A 165 -28.88 17.95 -13.25
C GLY A 165 -29.95 17.95 -14.35
N THR A 166 -31.20 18.34 -14.03
CA THR A 166 -32.32 18.47 -14.96
C THR A 166 -32.41 19.84 -15.63
N ALA A 167 -31.65 20.84 -15.18
CA ALA A 167 -31.58 22.15 -15.83
C ALA A 167 -30.76 22.07 -17.13
N PRO A 168 -30.84 23.09 -18.02
CA PRO A 168 -29.92 23.23 -19.15
C PRO A 168 -28.45 23.36 -18.71
N GLY A 169 -27.52 23.16 -19.64
CA GLY A 169 -26.08 23.36 -19.37
C GLY A 169 -25.73 24.83 -19.24
N PHE A 170 -25.15 25.23 -18.11
CA PHE A 170 -24.63 26.58 -17.87
C PHE A 170 -23.46 26.56 -16.86
N ARG A 171 -22.63 27.61 -16.89
CA ARG A 171 -21.59 27.88 -15.86
C ARG A 171 -22.18 28.39 -14.57
N LEU A 172 -21.47 28.19 -13.46
CA LEU A 172 -21.83 28.81 -12.19
C LEU A 172 -21.47 30.31 -12.19
N PHE A 173 -20.28 30.68 -12.67
CA PHE A 173 -19.80 32.08 -12.70
C PHE A 173 -19.14 32.49 -14.03
N ASP A 174 -19.39 33.74 -14.46
CA ASP A 174 -18.59 34.48 -15.46
C ASP A 174 -18.07 35.76 -14.79
N ILE A 175 -16.76 35.99 -14.83
CA ILE A 175 -16.10 37.16 -14.22
C ILE A 175 -15.49 37.98 -15.34
N ASP A 176 -15.90 39.25 -15.47
CA ASP A 176 -15.36 40.13 -16.51
C ASP A 176 -14.00 40.75 -16.14
N ALA A 177 -13.43 41.55 -17.04
CA ALA A 177 -12.11 42.15 -16.86
C ALA A 177 -12.01 43.24 -15.78
N GLN A 178 -13.13 43.66 -15.18
CA GLN A 178 -13.20 44.62 -14.06
C GLN A 178 -13.76 43.98 -12.78
N GLY A 179 -14.35 42.79 -12.88
CA GLY A 179 -14.87 42.01 -11.77
C GLY A 179 -13.80 41.32 -10.95
N GLY A 180 -14.16 40.98 -9.69
CA GLY A 180 -13.36 40.10 -8.86
C GLY A 180 -14.21 39.21 -7.95
N LEU A 181 -13.73 38.01 -7.70
CA LEU A 181 -14.42 37.00 -6.91
C LEU A 181 -13.43 36.27 -6.00
N VAL A 182 -13.65 36.35 -4.70
CA VAL A 182 -12.98 35.51 -3.70
C VAL A 182 -13.97 34.44 -3.23
N LEU A 183 -13.64 33.16 -3.39
CA LEU A 183 -14.46 32.03 -2.94
C LEU A 183 -13.77 31.29 -1.79
N ARG A 184 -14.49 31.05 -0.69
CA ARG A 184 -13.96 30.37 0.50
C ARG A 184 -14.89 29.30 1.04
N GLY A 185 -14.36 28.12 1.32
CA GLY A 185 -15.10 27.02 1.95
C GLY A 185 -16.25 26.42 1.12
N LEU A 186 -16.26 26.63 -0.20
CA LEU A 186 -17.39 26.29 -1.07
C LEU A 186 -17.15 25.03 -1.90
N THR A 187 -18.16 24.17 -2.03
CA THR A 187 -18.19 23.15 -3.08
C THR A 187 -18.90 23.72 -4.31
N LEU A 188 -18.26 23.66 -5.48
CA LEU A 188 -18.82 24.08 -6.77
C LEU A 188 -18.96 22.87 -7.71
N ALA A 189 -20.19 22.55 -8.11
CA ALA A 189 -20.46 21.29 -8.81
C ALA A 189 -21.45 21.35 -9.97
N GLY A 190 -21.31 20.39 -10.89
CA GLY A 190 -22.26 20.14 -11.98
C GLY A 190 -22.33 21.19 -13.09
N GLY A 191 -21.54 22.27 -13.02
CA GLY A 191 -21.49 23.32 -14.03
C GLY A 191 -21.13 22.75 -15.40
N GLN A 192 -21.78 23.23 -16.47
CA GLN A 192 -21.65 22.66 -17.80
C GLN A 192 -21.58 23.74 -18.88
N ALA A 193 -20.38 24.05 -19.33
CA ALA A 193 -20.12 25.00 -20.41
C ALA A 193 -20.07 24.29 -21.78
N THR A 194 -21.24 24.12 -22.41
CA THR A 194 -21.36 23.57 -23.76
C THR A 194 -21.24 24.67 -24.81
N GLY A 195 -20.30 24.54 -25.75
CA GLY A 195 -20.18 25.41 -26.91
C GLY A 195 -21.27 25.12 -27.95
N GLY A 196 -21.71 26.15 -28.68
CA GLY A 196 -22.78 26.02 -29.68
C GLY A 196 -22.41 25.05 -30.80
N SER A 197 -23.36 24.22 -31.20
CA SER A 197 -23.23 23.29 -32.32
C SER A 197 -23.69 23.96 -33.61
N SER A 198 -22.95 23.79 -34.70
CA SER A 198 -23.38 24.32 -35.99
C SER A 198 -24.16 23.26 -36.77
N ARG A 199 -25.20 23.68 -37.48
CA ARG A 199 -25.83 22.83 -38.50
C ARG A 199 -24.95 22.68 -39.74
N PHE A 200 -24.11 23.66 -40.06
CA PHE A 200 -23.52 23.79 -41.40
C PHE A 200 -22.03 24.15 -41.46
N GLY A 201 -21.54 25.07 -40.62
CA GLY A 201 -20.12 25.39 -40.43
C GLY A 201 -19.51 24.62 -39.26
N GLY A 202 -18.42 25.15 -38.70
CA GLY A 202 -17.76 24.59 -37.51
C GLY A 202 -18.50 24.87 -36.20
N GLY A 203 -18.28 24.03 -35.19
CA GLY A 203 -18.79 24.23 -33.83
C GLY A 203 -18.04 25.35 -33.08
N ALA A 204 -18.56 25.76 -31.92
CA ALA A 204 -17.98 26.78 -31.04
C ALA A 204 -17.38 26.22 -29.74
N LEU A 205 -16.44 26.95 -29.16
CA LEU A 205 -15.71 26.59 -27.92
C LEU A 205 -16.65 26.36 -26.73
N GLY A 206 -16.43 25.28 -25.98
CA GLY A 206 -16.93 25.14 -24.60
C GLY A 206 -15.86 25.55 -23.61
N ALA A 207 -16.09 26.57 -22.79
CA ALA A 207 -15.08 27.14 -21.90
C ALA A 207 -15.55 27.28 -20.44
N GLY A 208 -14.77 26.73 -19.51
CA GLY A 208 -14.84 27.02 -18.07
C GLY A 208 -16.03 26.41 -17.36
N GLY A 209 -16.12 25.08 -17.24
CA GLY A 209 -17.35 24.38 -16.85
C GLY A 209 -18.04 24.90 -15.58
N ALA A 210 -17.29 25.23 -14.53
CA ALA A 210 -17.80 25.96 -13.38
C ALA A 210 -17.65 27.48 -13.56
N ILE A 211 -16.46 27.94 -13.97
CA ILE A 211 -16.10 29.36 -13.97
C ILE A 211 -15.36 29.75 -15.27
N PHE A 212 -15.77 30.87 -15.87
CA PHE A 212 -14.99 31.61 -16.85
C PHE A 212 -14.48 32.91 -16.22
N ASN A 213 -13.17 33.15 -16.22
CA ASN A 213 -12.55 34.33 -15.59
C ASN A 213 -11.79 35.19 -16.59
N ARG A 214 -12.03 36.50 -16.57
CA ARG A 214 -11.22 37.55 -17.22
C ARG A 214 -10.67 38.59 -16.25
N GLY A 215 -11.10 38.55 -14.99
CA GLY A 215 -10.73 39.50 -13.95
C GLY A 215 -9.90 38.83 -12.85
N GLN A 216 -10.25 39.11 -11.60
CA GLN A 216 -9.52 38.59 -10.43
C GLN A 216 -10.31 37.45 -9.75
N LEU A 217 -9.80 36.22 -9.81
CA LEU A 217 -10.38 35.06 -9.15
C LEU A 217 -9.41 34.49 -8.11
N THR A 218 -9.83 34.46 -6.85
CA THR A 218 -9.13 33.76 -5.77
C THR A 218 -10.06 32.69 -5.22
N ILE A 219 -9.60 31.46 -5.16
CA ILE A 219 -10.33 30.34 -4.58
C ILE A 219 -9.49 29.79 -3.44
N GLU A 220 -10.07 29.76 -2.25
CA GLU A 220 -9.42 29.22 -1.05
C GLU A 220 -10.26 28.14 -0.40
N ARG A 221 -9.63 27.08 0.12
CA ARG A 221 -10.27 26.08 1.01
C ARG A 221 -11.53 25.41 0.42
N SER A 222 -11.60 25.31 -0.91
CA SER A 222 -12.82 25.04 -1.68
C SER A 222 -12.65 23.84 -2.62
N THR A 223 -13.75 23.27 -3.12
CA THR A 223 -13.72 22.08 -3.98
C THR A 223 -14.53 22.25 -5.26
N LEU A 224 -13.89 22.11 -6.42
CA LEU A 224 -14.56 22.13 -7.72
C LEU A 224 -14.62 20.70 -8.27
N THR A 225 -15.83 20.16 -8.48
CA THR A 225 -16.01 18.76 -8.88
C THR A 225 -17.18 18.50 -9.83
N ARG A 226 -17.04 17.55 -10.76
CA ARG A 226 -18.07 17.17 -11.75
C ARG A 226 -18.53 18.34 -12.63
N ASN A 227 -17.63 19.29 -12.89
CA ASN A 227 -17.88 20.38 -13.82
C ASN A 227 -17.32 20.02 -15.20
N HIS A 228 -17.99 20.45 -16.27
CA HIS A 228 -17.67 20.02 -17.63
C HIS A 228 -17.63 21.18 -18.63
N ALA A 229 -16.59 21.23 -19.48
CA ALA A 229 -16.48 22.13 -20.60
C ALA A 229 -16.49 21.31 -21.90
N GLN A 230 -17.48 21.49 -22.76
CA GLN A 230 -17.68 20.65 -23.96
C GLN A 230 -17.73 21.49 -25.24
N GLY A 231 -16.83 21.21 -26.19
CA GLY A 231 -16.86 21.83 -27.51
C GLY A 231 -18.10 21.46 -28.32
N GLY A 232 -18.63 22.44 -29.05
CA GLY A 232 -19.78 22.28 -29.93
C GLY A 232 -19.51 21.41 -31.16
N GLN A 233 -20.58 20.79 -31.68
CA GLN A 233 -20.51 19.88 -32.82
C GLN A 233 -20.34 20.62 -34.15
N GLY A 234 -19.58 20.05 -35.09
CA GLY A 234 -19.46 20.54 -36.46
C GLY A 234 -20.60 20.06 -37.38
N GLY A 235 -21.02 20.89 -38.34
CA GLY A 235 -22.23 20.67 -39.14
C GLY A 235 -22.16 19.63 -40.27
N ARG A 236 -23.33 19.30 -40.85
CA ARG A 236 -23.49 18.40 -42.01
C ARG A 236 -24.42 18.99 -43.07
N LEU A 237 -24.02 18.87 -44.34
CA LEU A 237 -24.85 18.87 -45.56
C LEU A 237 -26.21 19.61 -45.52
N SER A 238 -26.16 20.88 -45.92
CA SER A 238 -27.16 21.46 -46.84
C SER A 238 -26.47 22.49 -47.73
N LEU A 239 -26.88 22.59 -48.99
CA LEU A 239 -26.17 23.39 -50.01
C LEU A 239 -26.41 24.92 -49.87
N ASN A 240 -27.46 25.32 -49.15
CA ASN A 240 -28.01 26.68 -49.23
C ASN A 240 -27.85 27.49 -47.93
N SER A 241 -26.97 27.08 -47.00
CA SER A 241 -26.81 27.72 -45.68
C SER A 241 -25.40 27.57 -45.13
N PHE A 242 -24.85 28.63 -44.52
CA PHE A 242 -23.41 28.81 -44.29
C PHE A 242 -23.03 29.24 -42.86
N ALA A 243 -23.92 29.06 -41.89
CA ALA A 243 -23.74 29.52 -40.51
C ALA A 243 -22.61 28.80 -39.75
N GLY A 244 -21.69 29.55 -39.14
CA GLY A 244 -20.90 29.07 -37.99
C GLY A 244 -21.76 28.98 -36.72
N ALA A 245 -21.24 28.39 -35.65
CA ALA A 245 -21.86 28.45 -34.32
C ALA A 245 -21.18 29.50 -33.43
N GLY A 246 -21.94 29.96 -32.42
CA GLY A 246 -21.47 30.92 -31.41
C GLY A 246 -21.24 30.27 -30.05
N VAL A 247 -20.50 30.94 -29.18
CA VAL A 247 -20.21 30.40 -27.83
C VAL A 247 -21.51 30.37 -27.02
N GLY A 248 -21.92 29.15 -26.63
CA GLY A 248 -23.16 28.87 -25.89
C GLY A 248 -24.45 28.72 -26.70
N GLU A 249 -24.46 28.97 -28.02
CA GLU A 249 -25.70 28.92 -28.83
C GLU A 249 -25.51 28.34 -30.25
N ASP A 250 -26.46 27.51 -30.68
CA ASP A 250 -26.38 26.73 -31.92
C ASP A 250 -26.47 27.59 -33.20
N GLY A 251 -25.60 27.29 -34.17
CA GLY A 251 -25.58 27.86 -35.52
C GLY A 251 -26.72 27.33 -36.38
N THR A 252 -27.93 27.88 -36.21
CA THR A 252 -29.17 27.36 -36.83
C THR A 252 -29.59 28.02 -38.14
N PHE A 253 -29.27 29.31 -38.35
CA PHE A 253 -29.61 30.15 -39.52
C PHE A 253 -28.47 31.15 -39.81
N SER A 254 -28.54 31.92 -40.90
CA SER A 254 -27.60 33.03 -41.17
C SER A 254 -28.19 34.38 -40.72
N PRO A 255 -27.40 35.30 -40.10
CA PRO A 255 -26.03 35.12 -39.63
C PRO A 255 -25.95 34.12 -38.45
N GLY A 256 -24.79 33.48 -38.27
CA GLY A 256 -24.66 32.25 -37.49
C GLY A 256 -24.48 32.43 -35.99
N GLY A 257 -25.42 31.88 -35.21
CA GLY A 257 -25.17 31.42 -33.83
C GLY A 257 -25.29 32.46 -32.71
N GLY A 258 -26.53 32.82 -32.35
CA GLY A 258 -26.86 33.50 -31.09
C GLY A 258 -26.48 35.00 -30.99
N PRO A 259 -26.57 35.60 -29.80
CA PRO A 259 -26.29 37.03 -29.58
C PRO A 259 -24.79 37.36 -29.66
N ASN A 260 -23.93 36.34 -29.52
CA ASN A 260 -22.49 36.43 -29.73
C ASN A 260 -22.11 36.19 -31.21
N ALA A 261 -23.09 36.04 -32.11
CA ALA A 261 -22.84 36.08 -33.54
C ALA A 261 -22.24 37.45 -33.91
N GLY A 262 -21.09 37.42 -34.58
CA GLY A 262 -20.57 38.58 -35.25
C GLY A 262 -21.56 39.07 -36.31
N GLY A 263 -21.49 40.37 -36.63
CA GLY A 263 -22.30 40.92 -37.73
C GLY A 263 -22.05 40.18 -39.05
N PRO A 264 -22.88 40.42 -40.09
CA PRO A 264 -22.63 39.85 -41.41
C PRO A 264 -21.22 40.19 -41.94
N ASP A 265 -20.63 41.27 -41.44
CA ASP A 265 -19.32 41.73 -41.89
C ASP A 265 -18.08 41.31 -41.08
N ASP A 266 -18.16 41.17 -39.75
CA ASP A 266 -17.00 40.79 -38.92
C ASP A 266 -17.36 39.77 -37.82
N GLY A 267 -16.47 38.79 -37.64
CA GLY A 267 -16.51 37.84 -36.52
C GLY A 267 -16.03 38.48 -35.22
N GLY A 268 -16.95 39.08 -34.47
CA GLY A 268 -16.70 39.57 -33.11
C GLY A 268 -16.43 38.45 -32.10
N LEU A 269 -16.33 38.80 -30.81
CA LEU A 269 -16.18 37.83 -29.72
C LEU A 269 -17.26 36.74 -29.80
N GLY A 270 -16.84 35.50 -29.94
CA GLY A 270 -17.71 34.33 -30.06
C GLY A 270 -18.36 34.10 -31.42
N GLY A 271 -18.13 34.95 -32.42
CA GLY A 271 -18.96 35.00 -33.64
C GLY A 271 -18.45 34.19 -34.83
N GLY A 272 -19.35 33.47 -35.51
CA GLY A 272 -19.08 32.76 -36.77
C GLY A 272 -19.94 33.28 -37.94
N SER A 273 -19.32 33.88 -38.96
CA SER A 273 -20.07 34.54 -40.05
C SER A 273 -21.02 33.59 -40.80
N GLY A 274 -22.19 34.08 -41.22
CA GLY A 274 -23.17 33.32 -42.01
C GLY A 274 -23.09 33.51 -43.52
N SER A 275 -21.99 34.06 -44.04
CA SER A 275 -21.85 34.48 -45.45
C SER A 275 -21.32 33.38 -46.36
N ALA A 276 -21.78 33.37 -47.62
CA ALA A 276 -21.37 32.41 -48.65
C ALA A 276 -19.88 32.52 -49.05
N SER A 277 -19.20 33.62 -48.72
CA SER A 277 -17.74 33.76 -48.90
C SER A 277 -16.90 33.14 -47.77
N GLY A 278 -17.52 32.74 -46.66
CA GLY A 278 -16.85 32.04 -45.55
C GLY A 278 -15.79 32.87 -44.82
N LYS A 279 -16.20 33.79 -43.94
CA LYS A 279 -15.27 34.50 -43.06
C LYS A 279 -14.96 33.64 -41.82
N ASN A 280 -13.76 33.83 -41.27
CA ASN A 280 -13.27 33.12 -40.09
C ASN A 280 -14.11 33.41 -38.84
N GLY A 281 -14.07 32.52 -37.85
CA GLY A 281 -14.63 32.76 -36.53
C GLY A 281 -13.78 33.72 -35.67
N GLY A 282 -14.43 34.50 -34.80
CA GLY A 282 -13.78 35.25 -33.73
C GLY A 282 -13.39 34.36 -32.54
N PHE A 283 -12.90 34.92 -31.43
CA PHE A 283 -12.47 34.11 -30.27
C PHE A 283 -13.63 33.25 -29.74
N GLY A 284 -13.49 31.92 -29.76
CA GLY A 284 -14.52 30.94 -29.40
C GLY A 284 -15.48 30.56 -30.53
N GLY A 285 -15.56 31.33 -31.62
CA GLY A 285 -16.53 31.16 -32.70
C GLY A 285 -16.11 30.14 -33.77
N GLY A 286 -17.07 29.36 -34.26
CA GLY A 286 -16.86 28.39 -35.33
C GLY A 286 -16.77 29.04 -36.72
N GLY A 287 -15.98 28.45 -37.62
CA GLY A 287 -15.84 28.92 -39.00
C GLY A 287 -17.16 28.85 -39.78
N GLY A 288 -17.52 29.94 -40.44
CA GLY A 288 -18.64 29.97 -41.39
C GLY A 288 -18.34 29.20 -42.68
N GLY A 289 -19.30 29.16 -43.61
CA GLY A 289 -19.21 28.62 -44.98
C GLY A 289 -17.93 27.85 -45.35
N SER A 290 -16.89 28.60 -45.74
CA SER A 290 -15.51 28.14 -45.99
C SER A 290 -14.44 28.91 -45.17
N GLY A 291 -14.82 29.48 -44.03
CA GLY A 291 -13.91 30.21 -43.13
C GLY A 291 -13.19 29.29 -42.15
N GLY A 292 -12.02 29.71 -41.66
CA GLY A 292 -11.33 29.03 -40.56
C GLY A 292 -12.04 29.21 -39.21
N GLY A 293 -11.83 28.29 -38.28
CA GLY A 293 -12.26 28.45 -36.90
C GLY A 293 -11.47 29.55 -36.17
N GLY A 294 -12.12 30.30 -35.29
CA GLY A 294 -11.42 31.16 -34.33
C GLY A 294 -10.86 30.35 -33.16
N PHE A 295 -10.22 30.99 -32.18
CA PHE A 295 -9.64 30.28 -31.02
C PHE A 295 -10.67 29.31 -30.38
N GLY A 296 -10.37 28.00 -30.31
CA GLY A 296 -11.30 27.00 -29.79
C GLY A 296 -12.49 26.61 -30.69
N GLY A 297 -12.75 27.33 -31.78
CA GLY A 297 -13.82 27.05 -32.74
C GLY A 297 -13.39 26.11 -33.87
N GLY A 298 -14.30 25.25 -34.31
CA GLY A 298 -14.08 24.31 -35.41
C GLY A 298 -14.00 24.98 -36.77
N GLY A 299 -13.33 24.34 -37.73
CA GLY A 299 -13.24 24.83 -39.11
C GLY A 299 -14.56 24.81 -39.87
N GLY A 300 -14.76 25.76 -40.78
CA GLY A 300 -15.80 25.73 -41.79
C GLY A 300 -15.54 24.65 -42.85
N ARG A 301 -16.46 24.50 -43.82
CA ARG A 301 -16.39 23.46 -44.85
C ARG A 301 -15.24 23.69 -45.83
N ARG A 302 -15.07 22.78 -46.80
CA ARG A 302 -14.06 22.84 -47.89
C ARG A 302 -12.61 22.77 -47.42
N GLY A 303 -12.34 22.05 -46.33
CA GLY A 303 -11.00 21.85 -45.80
C GLY A 303 -10.47 23.03 -44.96
N SER A 304 -11.32 23.96 -44.55
CA SER A 304 -10.88 25.14 -43.79
C SER A 304 -10.44 24.75 -42.37
N GLY A 305 -9.31 25.35 -41.95
CA GLY A 305 -8.62 24.99 -40.72
C GLY A 305 -9.45 25.25 -39.45
N GLY A 306 -9.31 24.38 -38.45
CA GLY A 306 -9.79 24.62 -37.10
C GLY A 306 -8.92 25.65 -36.38
N GLY A 307 -9.48 26.30 -35.35
CA GLY A 307 -8.69 27.11 -34.44
C GLY A 307 -7.93 26.25 -33.42
N PHE A 308 -7.28 26.92 -32.45
CA PHE A 308 -6.55 26.24 -31.38
C PHE A 308 -7.44 25.20 -30.65
N GLY A 309 -6.96 23.95 -30.55
CA GLY A 309 -7.68 22.86 -29.86
C GLY A 309 -8.94 22.36 -30.57
N ALA A 310 -9.21 22.80 -31.80
CA ALA A 310 -10.39 22.44 -32.58
C ALA A 310 -10.02 21.75 -33.89
N GLY A 311 -10.95 20.97 -34.44
CA GLY A 311 -10.76 20.23 -35.68
C GLY A 311 -11.00 21.05 -36.94
N ASN A 312 -10.39 20.61 -38.03
CA ASN A 312 -10.63 21.15 -39.37
C ASN A 312 -12.02 20.76 -39.89
N GLY A 313 -12.55 21.49 -40.87
CA GLY A 313 -13.71 21.03 -41.62
C GLY A 313 -13.33 20.16 -42.81
N GLY A 314 -14.30 19.42 -43.35
CA GLY A 314 -14.07 18.43 -44.41
C GLY A 314 -13.93 19.04 -45.80
N GLY A 315 -13.07 18.42 -46.62
CA GLY A 315 -12.91 18.73 -48.04
C GLY A 315 -13.48 17.62 -48.93
N GLY A 316 -14.18 17.99 -49.99
CA GLY A 316 -14.73 17.07 -51.00
C GLY A 316 -16.26 16.98 -50.98
N ALA A 317 -16.80 15.83 -51.39
CA ALA A 317 -18.26 15.64 -51.58
C ALA A 317 -19.09 15.71 -50.28
N PHE A 318 -18.45 15.66 -49.11
CA PHE A 318 -19.08 15.71 -47.80
C PHE A 318 -18.66 16.99 -47.05
N ASP A 319 -18.99 18.13 -47.64
CA ASP A 319 -18.79 19.49 -47.11
C ASP A 319 -19.38 19.60 -45.67
N ALA A 320 -18.51 19.50 -44.67
CA ALA A 320 -18.86 19.36 -43.25
C ALA A 320 -17.96 20.21 -42.34
N GLY A 321 -18.46 20.57 -41.16
CA GLY A 321 -17.73 21.39 -40.19
C GLY A 321 -16.89 20.58 -39.20
N GLY A 322 -15.81 21.22 -38.73
CA GLY A 322 -14.97 20.70 -37.66
C GLY A 322 -15.61 20.84 -36.28
N GLY A 323 -15.23 19.97 -35.36
CA GLY A 323 -15.63 20.03 -33.95
C GLY A 323 -14.78 21.02 -33.15
N ALA A 324 -15.39 21.75 -32.23
CA ALA A 324 -14.69 22.73 -31.40
C ALA A 324 -13.95 22.12 -30.20
N GLY A 325 -13.03 22.87 -29.60
CA GLY A 325 -12.38 22.48 -28.35
C GLY A 325 -13.33 22.59 -27.14
N GLY A 326 -13.09 21.75 -26.14
CA GLY A 326 -13.60 21.93 -24.77
C GLY A 326 -12.43 22.28 -23.86
N MET A 327 -12.50 23.37 -23.11
CA MET A 327 -11.35 23.93 -22.39
C MET A 327 -11.70 24.36 -20.97
N GLY A 328 -10.89 23.97 -20.00
CA GLY A 328 -11.08 24.36 -18.60
C GLY A 328 -12.30 23.67 -17.99
N GLY A 329 -12.23 22.36 -17.77
CA GLY A 329 -13.38 21.57 -17.31
C GLY A 329 -13.96 22.09 -15.99
N ALA A 330 -13.13 22.61 -15.10
CA ALA A 330 -13.55 23.42 -13.96
C ALA A 330 -13.46 24.93 -14.27
N ILE A 331 -12.29 25.43 -14.67
CA ILE A 331 -12.03 26.87 -14.83
C ILE A 331 -11.33 27.16 -16.16
N PHE A 332 -11.82 28.16 -16.89
CA PHE A 332 -11.08 28.82 -17.98
C PHE A 332 -10.66 30.21 -17.50
N ASN A 333 -9.35 30.46 -17.41
CA ASN A 333 -8.76 31.76 -17.10
C ASN A 333 -8.28 32.44 -18.40
N ASN A 334 -9.03 33.42 -18.87
CA ASN A 334 -8.81 34.18 -20.11
C ASN A 334 -8.17 35.54 -19.80
N ALA A 335 -6.83 35.61 -19.82
CA ALA A 335 -6.00 36.77 -19.51
C ALA A 335 -6.18 37.41 -18.12
N GLY A 336 -7.07 36.87 -17.28
CA GLY A 336 -7.25 37.25 -15.87
C GLY A 336 -6.21 36.64 -14.93
N THR A 337 -6.36 36.91 -13.64
CA THR A 337 -5.55 36.32 -12.56
C THR A 337 -6.35 35.28 -11.79
N LEU A 338 -5.78 34.09 -11.59
CA LEU A 338 -6.37 32.96 -10.88
C LEU A 338 -5.42 32.49 -9.76
N THR A 339 -5.84 32.65 -8.51
CA THR A 339 -5.14 32.08 -7.34
C THR A 339 -5.92 30.89 -6.80
N LEU A 340 -5.26 29.75 -6.65
CA LEU A 340 -5.78 28.54 -5.99
C LEU A 340 -4.95 28.28 -4.73
N ASN A 341 -5.57 28.40 -3.55
CA ASN A 341 -4.94 28.20 -2.26
C ASN A 341 -5.73 27.14 -1.45
N GLN A 342 -5.19 25.95 -1.21
CA GLN A 342 -5.91 24.89 -0.47
C GLN A 342 -7.19 24.41 -1.17
N VAL A 343 -7.13 24.25 -2.49
CA VAL A 343 -8.27 23.88 -3.33
C VAL A 343 -8.15 22.44 -3.81
N THR A 344 -9.25 21.69 -3.80
CA THR A 344 -9.35 20.39 -4.46
C THR A 344 -10.14 20.54 -5.76
N LEU A 345 -9.53 20.26 -6.92
CA LEU A 345 -10.21 20.22 -8.21
C LEU A 345 -10.19 18.78 -8.73
N ALA A 346 -11.31 18.07 -8.61
CA ALA A 346 -11.36 16.64 -8.91
C ALA A 346 -12.62 16.16 -9.63
N GLY A 347 -12.47 15.29 -10.62
CA GLY A 347 -13.59 14.76 -11.40
C GLY A 347 -14.21 15.77 -12.37
N ASN A 348 -13.49 16.81 -12.78
CA ASN A 348 -13.93 17.78 -13.80
C ASN A 348 -13.48 17.31 -15.19
N GLY A 349 -14.20 17.66 -16.26
CA GLY A 349 -13.92 17.14 -17.60
C GLY A 349 -13.93 18.20 -18.71
N ALA A 350 -12.87 18.27 -19.53
CA ALA A 350 -12.84 19.08 -20.74
C ALA A 350 -12.94 18.16 -21.98
N HIS A 351 -13.97 18.29 -22.81
CA HIS A 351 -14.24 17.37 -23.92
C HIS A 351 -14.36 18.12 -25.25
N GLY A 352 -13.63 17.70 -26.28
CA GLY A 352 -13.81 18.24 -27.63
C GLY A 352 -15.15 17.87 -28.26
N GLY A 353 -15.65 18.70 -29.17
CA GLY A 353 -16.80 18.41 -30.02
C GLY A 353 -16.45 17.42 -31.13
N LEU A 354 -17.45 16.67 -31.60
CA LEU A 354 -17.35 15.83 -32.79
C LEU A 354 -17.30 16.74 -34.02
N GLY A 355 -16.29 16.52 -34.86
CA GLY A 355 -16.33 16.98 -36.25
C GLY A 355 -16.94 15.92 -37.14
N ASN A 356 -17.67 16.32 -38.16
CA ASN A 356 -18.24 15.36 -39.09
C ASN A 356 -17.20 15.01 -40.17
N SER A 357 -16.60 13.82 -40.03
CA SER A 357 -15.73 13.15 -41.01
C SER A 357 -14.34 13.75 -41.32
N SER A 358 -13.89 14.85 -40.69
CA SER A 358 -12.55 15.44 -40.99
C SER A 358 -11.89 16.25 -39.86
N GLY A 359 -12.13 15.88 -38.60
CA GLY A 359 -11.49 16.48 -37.43
C GLY A 359 -12.47 17.01 -36.38
N GLY A 360 -12.49 16.39 -35.21
CA GLY A 360 -13.12 16.95 -34.02
C GLY A 360 -12.12 17.73 -33.17
N GLY A 361 -12.60 18.30 -32.07
CA GLY A 361 -11.76 19.06 -31.14
C GLY A 361 -11.14 18.22 -30.04
N ALA A 362 -10.34 18.90 -29.22
CA ALA A 362 -9.70 18.36 -28.03
C ALA A 362 -10.30 18.93 -26.74
N GLY A 363 -10.17 18.12 -25.68
CA GLY A 363 -10.25 18.53 -24.29
C GLY A 363 -8.92 19.08 -23.83
N LEU A 364 -8.87 20.31 -23.30
CA LEU A 364 -7.63 20.92 -22.81
C LEU A 364 -7.85 21.55 -21.43
N GLY A 365 -7.00 21.24 -20.46
CA GLY A 365 -7.18 21.76 -19.09
C GLY A 365 -8.39 21.11 -18.41
N GLY A 366 -8.31 19.82 -18.09
CA GLY A 366 -9.43 19.05 -17.53
C GLY A 366 -9.95 19.62 -16.20
N ALA A 367 -9.06 20.19 -15.36
CA ALA A 367 -9.45 21.14 -14.32
C ALA A 367 -9.32 22.59 -14.82
N VAL A 368 -8.10 23.05 -15.17
CA VAL A 368 -7.82 24.46 -15.46
C VAL A 368 -7.21 24.65 -16.85
N PHE A 369 -7.79 25.55 -17.63
CA PHE A 369 -7.20 26.09 -18.85
C PHE A 369 -6.83 27.56 -18.63
N ASN A 370 -5.59 27.95 -18.90
CA ASN A 370 -5.04 29.28 -18.65
C ASN A 370 -4.51 29.88 -19.96
N TYR A 371 -5.16 30.92 -20.49
CA TYR A 371 -4.81 31.57 -21.76
C TYR A 371 -4.36 33.00 -21.53
N ASN A 372 -3.07 33.28 -21.70
CA ASN A 372 -2.42 34.55 -21.31
C ASN A 372 -2.68 35.04 -19.87
N GLY A 373 -3.33 34.23 -19.03
CA GLY A 373 -3.64 34.55 -17.65
C GLY A 373 -2.49 34.22 -16.69
N ALA A 374 -2.56 34.77 -15.49
CA ALA A 374 -1.66 34.41 -14.40
C ALA A 374 -2.33 33.37 -13.51
N LEU A 375 -1.69 32.23 -13.30
CA LEU A 375 -2.19 31.12 -12.50
C LEU A 375 -1.20 30.82 -11.38
N THR A 376 -1.58 31.07 -10.14
CA THR A 376 -0.81 30.73 -8.94
C THR A 376 -1.53 29.62 -8.18
N ILE A 377 -0.86 28.49 -7.94
CA ILE A 377 -1.41 27.31 -7.27
C ILE A 377 -0.54 26.98 -6.06
N ARG A 378 -1.11 27.02 -4.86
CA ARG A 378 -0.39 26.79 -3.60
C ARG A 378 -1.14 25.79 -2.75
N PHE A 379 -0.43 24.78 -2.23
CA PHE A 379 -0.97 23.72 -1.37
C PHE A 379 -2.32 23.20 -1.87
N SER A 380 -2.42 22.77 -3.13
CA SER A 380 -3.70 22.40 -3.77
C SER A 380 -3.61 21.07 -4.51
N THR A 381 -4.74 20.40 -4.71
CA THR A 381 -4.82 19.05 -5.30
C THR A 381 -5.72 19.03 -6.53
N LEU A 382 -5.12 18.85 -7.72
CA LEU A 382 -5.82 18.74 -9.00
C LEU A 382 -5.73 17.29 -9.50
N ALA A 383 -6.73 16.45 -9.20
CA ALA A 383 -6.62 15.01 -9.43
C ALA A 383 -7.88 14.34 -10.00
N GLY A 384 -7.73 13.29 -10.81
CA GLY A 384 -8.86 12.54 -11.35
C GLY A 384 -9.75 13.35 -12.31
N ASN A 385 -9.18 14.30 -13.04
CA ASN A 385 -9.89 15.13 -14.03
C ASN A 385 -9.75 14.53 -15.44
N THR A 386 -10.70 14.75 -16.33
CA THR A 386 -10.76 14.09 -17.65
C THR A 386 -10.49 15.08 -18.78
N VAL A 387 -9.77 14.63 -19.80
CA VAL A 387 -9.69 15.32 -21.11
C VAL A 387 -10.06 14.35 -22.23
N GLN A 388 -10.93 14.77 -23.17
CA GLN A 388 -11.39 13.93 -24.28
C GLN A 388 -11.12 14.57 -25.65
N ALA A 389 -10.47 13.85 -26.56
CA ALA A 389 -10.35 14.19 -27.98
C ALA A 389 -11.41 13.43 -28.80
N ASN A 390 -11.93 14.08 -29.85
CA ASN A 390 -12.90 13.49 -30.75
C ASN A 390 -12.46 13.67 -32.22
N GLY A 391 -12.83 12.74 -33.10
CA GLY A 391 -12.34 12.67 -34.48
C GLY A 391 -10.90 12.14 -34.60
N ASP A 392 -10.39 12.01 -35.83
CA ASP A 392 -9.12 11.35 -36.14
C ASP A 392 -7.97 12.34 -36.41
N ASP A 393 -8.28 13.52 -36.98
CA ASP A 393 -7.30 14.56 -37.34
C ASP A 393 -6.86 15.42 -36.15
N ASN A 394 -5.99 14.87 -35.29
CA ASN A 394 -4.99 15.57 -34.47
C ASN A 394 -5.38 16.97 -33.93
N PRO A 395 -6.23 17.01 -32.90
CA PRO A 395 -5.76 17.65 -31.68
C PRO A 395 -5.74 16.65 -30.51
N ALA A 396 -4.55 16.43 -29.93
CA ALA A 396 -4.40 15.61 -28.73
C ALA A 396 -5.03 16.33 -27.52
N ALA A 397 -5.94 15.65 -26.82
CA ALA A 397 -6.45 16.15 -25.55
C ALA A 397 -5.37 15.98 -24.45
N GLN A 398 -5.15 17.05 -23.69
CA GLN A 398 -3.91 17.27 -22.93
C GLN A 398 -4.12 18.27 -21.78
N GLY A 399 -3.20 18.28 -20.82
CA GLY A 399 -3.33 19.11 -19.62
C GLY A 399 -4.50 18.63 -18.76
N GLY A 400 -4.49 17.34 -18.40
CA GLY A 400 -5.57 16.70 -17.66
C GLY A 400 -5.94 17.44 -16.37
N ALA A 401 -4.95 17.97 -15.67
CA ALA A 401 -5.13 18.94 -14.59
C ALA A 401 -5.02 20.39 -15.11
N ILE A 402 -3.90 20.74 -15.78
CA ILE A 402 -3.57 22.11 -16.17
C ILE A 402 -3.11 22.16 -17.63
N TYR A 403 -3.68 23.07 -18.41
CA TYR A 403 -3.10 23.52 -19.68
C TYR A 403 -2.89 25.03 -19.63
N SER A 404 -1.65 25.51 -19.77
CA SER A 404 -1.31 26.93 -19.78
C SER A 404 -0.70 27.32 -21.12
N LEU A 405 -1.40 28.16 -21.88
CA LEU A 405 -1.03 28.61 -23.20
C LEU A 405 -0.64 30.09 -23.18
N GLY A 406 0.64 30.33 -23.49
CA GLY A 406 1.16 31.65 -23.82
C GLY A 406 1.02 31.97 -25.30
N ASP A 407 0.52 33.15 -25.61
CA ASP A 407 0.26 33.65 -26.96
C ASP A 407 0.66 35.13 -27.06
N SER A 408 1.01 35.64 -28.25
CA SER A 408 1.37 37.06 -28.36
C SER A 408 0.14 37.94 -28.24
N GLN A 409 0.29 39.16 -27.71
CA GLN A 409 -0.83 40.07 -27.48
C GLN A 409 -1.65 40.31 -28.76
N ALA A 410 -0.98 40.48 -29.90
CA ALA A 410 -1.64 40.68 -31.19
C ALA A 410 -2.47 39.46 -31.65
N ALA A 411 -1.98 38.24 -31.42
CA ALA A 411 -2.72 37.03 -31.73
C ALA A 411 -3.88 36.79 -30.74
N CYS A 412 -3.62 37.02 -29.46
CA CYS A 412 -4.61 36.93 -28.37
C CYS A 412 -5.78 37.91 -28.58
N SER A 413 -5.50 39.19 -28.89
CA SER A 413 -6.54 40.18 -29.20
C SER A 413 -7.23 39.97 -30.56
N SER A 414 -6.68 39.13 -31.44
CA SER A 414 -7.32 38.79 -32.72
C SER A 414 -8.65 38.08 -32.49
N GLY A 415 -9.68 38.43 -33.26
CA GLY A 415 -11.04 37.95 -33.00
C GLY A 415 -11.70 38.56 -31.74
N GLY A 416 -11.16 39.67 -31.21
CA GLY A 416 -11.88 40.59 -30.31
C GLY A 416 -11.56 40.50 -28.81
N ASN A 417 -10.59 39.70 -28.38
CA ASN A 417 -10.31 39.48 -26.96
C ASN A 417 -9.61 40.67 -26.29
N ILE A 418 -10.40 41.63 -25.83
CA ILE A 418 -9.96 42.87 -25.17
C ILE A 418 -9.19 42.63 -23.85
N SER A 419 -9.38 41.48 -23.19
CA SER A 419 -8.65 41.13 -21.97
C SER A 419 -7.15 40.87 -22.20
N CYS A 420 -6.72 40.63 -23.43
CA CYS A 420 -5.32 40.42 -23.80
C CYS A 420 -4.49 41.72 -23.71
N THR A 421 -4.07 42.07 -22.51
CA THR A 421 -3.21 43.24 -22.23
C THR A 421 -1.71 42.93 -22.28
N ARG A 422 -1.33 41.65 -22.44
CA ARG A 422 0.05 41.14 -22.40
C ARG A 422 0.27 39.97 -23.36
N SER A 423 1.53 39.73 -23.74
CA SER A 423 1.98 38.68 -24.65
C SER A 423 2.42 37.39 -23.93
N GLY A 424 1.62 36.86 -23.01
CA GLY A 424 1.99 35.59 -22.38
C GLY A 424 1.16 35.17 -21.17
N ALA A 425 1.30 33.90 -20.81
CA ALA A 425 0.74 33.26 -19.63
C ALA A 425 1.81 33.08 -18.54
N SER A 426 1.40 32.85 -17.30
CA SER A 426 2.33 32.50 -16.21
C SER A 426 1.72 31.44 -15.30
N LEU A 427 2.53 30.46 -14.88
CA LEU A 427 2.15 29.38 -13.97
C LEU A 427 3.14 29.31 -12.79
N GLU A 428 2.69 29.75 -11.62
CA GLU A 428 3.36 29.52 -10.35
C GLU A 428 2.73 28.30 -9.66
N MET A 429 3.52 27.30 -9.27
CA MET A 429 3.05 26.17 -8.47
C MET A 429 3.92 25.95 -7.24
N GLN A 430 3.32 25.87 -6.05
CA GLN A 430 4.05 25.53 -4.83
C GLN A 430 3.34 24.42 -4.05
N ALA A 431 4.10 23.41 -3.63
CA ALA A 431 3.64 22.35 -2.73
C ALA A 431 2.30 21.72 -3.16
N SER A 432 2.08 21.56 -4.48
CA SER A 432 0.78 21.17 -5.04
C SER A 432 0.86 19.89 -5.88
N ILE A 433 -0.27 19.18 -5.95
CA ILE A 433 -0.43 17.93 -6.70
C ILE A 433 -1.23 18.20 -7.97
N ALA A 434 -0.77 17.71 -9.12
CA ALA A 434 -1.54 17.71 -10.37
C ALA A 434 -1.32 16.40 -11.15
N GLN A 435 -2.22 15.43 -10.96
CA GLN A 435 -1.99 14.04 -11.36
C GLN A 435 -3.23 13.14 -11.41
N GLY A 436 -3.15 12.06 -12.18
CA GLY A 436 -4.14 10.97 -12.17
C GLY A 436 -5.32 11.29 -13.08
N SER A 437 -5.07 12.13 -14.09
CA SER A 437 -6.08 12.52 -15.06
C SER A 437 -6.43 11.37 -16.01
N VAL A 438 -7.65 11.39 -16.55
CA VAL A 438 -8.15 10.42 -17.53
C VAL A 438 -8.07 11.03 -18.93
N PHE A 439 -7.59 10.26 -19.90
CA PHE A 439 -7.25 10.72 -21.25
C PHE A 439 -8.02 9.90 -22.28
N GLU A 440 -9.08 10.46 -22.87
CA GLU A 440 -10.05 9.70 -23.68
C GLU A 440 -10.04 10.08 -25.17
N PRO A 441 -10.19 9.12 -26.10
CA PRO A 441 -10.00 7.68 -25.87
C PRO A 441 -8.51 7.38 -25.61
N ALA A 442 -8.21 6.53 -24.64
CA ALA A 442 -6.82 6.21 -24.25
C ALA A 442 -5.94 5.73 -25.42
N THR A 443 -6.54 5.08 -26.42
CA THR A 443 -5.87 4.65 -27.66
C THR A 443 -5.29 5.79 -28.49
N LYS A 444 -5.81 7.01 -28.36
CA LYS A 444 -5.29 8.23 -29.02
C LYS A 444 -4.37 9.07 -28.13
N GLN A 445 -4.27 8.75 -26.84
CA GLN A 445 -3.49 9.49 -25.84
C GLN A 445 -2.66 8.58 -24.91
N PRO A 446 -1.86 7.62 -25.45
CA PRO A 446 -1.09 6.65 -24.63
C PRO A 446 0.02 7.29 -23.76
N ALA A 447 0.27 8.58 -23.91
CA ALA A 447 1.22 9.37 -23.12
C ALA A 447 0.59 10.71 -22.69
N GLY A 448 -0.65 10.66 -22.20
CA GLY A 448 -1.37 11.81 -21.63
C GLY A 448 -0.52 12.62 -20.63
N ARG A 449 -0.85 13.92 -20.52
CA ARG A 449 -0.10 14.90 -19.71
C ARG A 449 -1.04 15.60 -18.76
N ASP A 450 -0.80 15.51 -17.46
CA ASP A 450 -1.56 16.21 -16.42
C ASP A 450 -1.30 17.72 -16.48
N VAL A 451 -0.04 18.14 -16.73
CA VAL A 451 0.35 19.56 -16.86
C VAL A 451 0.99 19.80 -18.21
N VAL A 452 0.48 20.78 -18.96
CA VAL A 452 1.08 21.24 -20.23
C VAL A 452 1.30 22.74 -20.22
N LEU A 453 2.49 23.15 -20.68
CA LEU A 453 2.82 24.51 -21.05
C LEU A 453 2.95 24.58 -22.58
N ASP A 454 2.17 25.45 -23.23
CA ASP A 454 2.26 25.71 -24.67
C ASP A 454 2.58 27.19 -24.96
N LEU A 455 3.14 27.42 -26.14
CA LEU A 455 3.63 28.71 -26.62
C LEU A 455 3.27 28.90 -28.10
N ARG A 456 2.66 30.05 -28.43
CA ARG A 456 2.24 30.37 -29.80
C ARG A 456 2.50 31.82 -30.17
N ASN A 457 2.64 32.05 -31.47
CA ASN A 457 2.74 33.36 -32.13
C ASN A 457 3.74 34.37 -31.52
N GLY A 458 4.75 33.92 -30.77
CA GLY A 458 5.73 34.76 -30.09
C GLY A 458 5.33 35.26 -28.69
N GLY A 459 4.40 34.60 -28.00
CA GLY A 459 4.11 34.86 -26.57
C GLY A 459 5.15 34.26 -25.60
N THR A 460 4.96 34.48 -24.30
CA THR A 460 5.70 33.85 -23.18
C THR A 460 4.80 32.93 -22.34
N SER A 461 5.39 31.95 -21.65
CA SER A 461 4.69 30.99 -20.80
C SER A 461 5.58 30.72 -19.60
N ASP A 462 5.51 31.63 -18.63
CA ASP A 462 6.53 31.79 -17.59
C ASP A 462 6.19 30.89 -16.39
N ALA A 463 6.97 29.82 -16.22
CA ALA A 463 6.78 28.84 -15.16
C ALA A 463 7.67 29.14 -13.95
N SER A 464 7.16 28.88 -12.75
CA SER A 464 7.95 28.92 -11.51
C SER A 464 7.35 27.99 -10.44
N GLY A 465 8.16 27.50 -9.51
CA GLY A 465 7.63 26.67 -8.44
C GLY A 465 8.64 25.98 -7.54
N SER A 466 8.12 25.19 -6.61
CA SER A 466 8.90 24.25 -5.80
C SER A 466 8.05 23.18 -5.12
N ASN A 467 8.63 21.99 -4.97
CA ASN A 467 8.07 20.87 -4.21
C ASN A 467 6.70 20.40 -4.73
N ASN A 468 6.49 20.44 -6.06
CA ASN A 468 5.25 19.97 -6.68
C ASN A 468 5.34 18.49 -7.02
N LEU A 469 4.20 17.80 -7.01
CA LEU A 469 4.09 16.39 -7.37
C LEU A 469 3.17 16.26 -8.59
N LEU A 470 3.78 15.95 -9.74
CA LEU A 470 3.10 15.91 -11.04
C LEU A 470 3.12 14.48 -11.59
N GLY A 471 2.08 14.09 -12.32
CA GLY A 471 2.05 12.81 -13.02
C GLY A 471 2.96 12.84 -14.24
N LEU A 472 2.41 13.30 -15.37
CA LEU A 472 3.17 13.53 -16.59
C LEU A 472 3.07 14.99 -17.01
N ALA A 473 4.21 15.67 -17.06
CA ALA A 473 4.32 17.08 -17.40
C ALA A 473 5.01 17.26 -18.76
N GLN A 474 4.59 18.24 -19.57
CA GLN A 474 5.20 18.52 -20.87
C GLN A 474 5.23 20.01 -21.22
N ALA A 475 6.38 20.48 -21.70
CA ALA A 475 6.50 21.70 -22.47
C ALA A 475 6.27 21.44 -23.98
N LEU A 476 5.64 22.40 -24.64
CA LEU A 476 5.48 22.50 -26.09
C LEU A 476 6.10 23.81 -26.59
N ASN A 477 6.47 23.85 -27.87
CA ASN A 477 6.88 25.08 -28.59
C ASN A 477 7.91 25.95 -27.83
N ASN A 478 8.92 25.29 -27.24
CA ASN A 478 10.02 25.88 -26.48
C ASN A 478 9.64 26.56 -25.14
N ALA A 479 8.50 26.21 -24.53
CA ALA A 479 8.24 26.56 -23.13
C ALA A 479 9.26 25.87 -22.19
N ASP A 480 9.49 26.43 -21.00
CA ASP A 480 10.25 25.75 -19.94
C ASP A 480 9.30 25.29 -18.83
N ILE A 481 9.28 23.98 -18.57
CA ILE A 481 8.52 23.37 -17.48
C ILE A 481 9.39 22.96 -16.29
N SER A 482 10.72 22.99 -16.44
CA SER A 482 11.67 22.59 -15.39
C SER A 482 11.63 23.55 -14.20
N ALA A 483 11.35 24.84 -14.45
CA ALA A 483 11.18 25.87 -13.45
C ALA A 483 9.99 25.64 -12.47
N LEU A 484 9.08 24.70 -12.75
CA LEU A 484 8.07 24.25 -11.77
C LEU A 484 8.66 23.41 -10.61
N ALA A 485 9.92 22.94 -10.74
CA ALA A 485 10.68 22.19 -9.74
C ALA A 485 9.85 21.10 -9.03
N PHE A 486 9.50 20.07 -9.83
CA PHE A 486 8.60 18.99 -9.46
C PHE A 486 9.28 17.61 -9.40
N THR A 487 8.65 16.67 -8.72
CA THR A 487 8.94 15.23 -8.81
C THR A 487 7.80 14.51 -9.55
N THR A 488 8.13 13.36 -10.15
CA THR A 488 7.16 12.45 -10.77
C THR A 488 7.05 11.16 -9.96
N GLY A 489 5.83 10.80 -9.57
CA GLY A 489 5.54 9.62 -8.75
C GLY A 489 4.05 9.54 -8.45
N ASN A 490 3.52 8.40 -8.01
CA ASN A 490 2.10 8.32 -7.66
C ASN A 490 1.85 9.04 -6.30
N PRO A 491 0.96 10.04 -6.20
CA PRO A 491 0.61 10.68 -4.93
C PRO A 491 -0.20 9.77 -4.00
N GLN A 492 -0.67 8.62 -4.50
CA GLN A 492 -1.45 7.64 -3.76
C GLN A 492 -2.61 8.31 -3.01
N LEU A 493 -3.45 9.06 -3.73
CA LEU A 493 -4.59 9.74 -3.13
C LEU A 493 -5.76 8.77 -2.93
N GLY A 494 -6.45 8.91 -1.80
CA GLY A 494 -7.77 8.33 -1.58
C GLY A 494 -8.85 9.01 -2.45
N PRO A 495 -10.08 8.47 -2.44
CA PRO A 495 -11.20 9.04 -3.20
C PRO A 495 -11.58 10.44 -2.69
N LEU A 496 -12.26 11.22 -3.54
CA LEU A 496 -12.89 12.49 -3.13
C LEU A 496 -14.07 12.18 -2.19
N ALA A 497 -13.92 12.54 -0.91
CA ALA A 497 -14.92 12.30 0.13
C ALA A 497 -14.86 13.36 1.24
N SER A 498 -15.80 13.26 2.19
CA SER A 498 -15.90 14.17 3.34
C SER A 498 -15.01 13.70 4.48
N HIS A 499 -13.81 14.28 4.60
CA HIS A 499 -12.81 13.93 5.64
C HIS A 499 -12.75 14.98 6.76
N GLY A 500 -13.91 15.53 7.12
CA GLY A 500 -13.99 16.82 7.81
C GLY A 500 -13.56 18.00 6.91
N GLY A 501 -13.70 19.21 7.45
CA GLY A 501 -13.64 20.45 6.68
C GLY A 501 -14.94 20.81 5.95
N PRO A 502 -15.12 22.07 5.53
CA PRO A 502 -16.35 22.54 4.88
C PRO A 502 -16.54 22.02 3.44
N THR A 503 -15.60 21.24 2.90
CA THR A 503 -15.61 20.76 1.52
C THR A 503 -14.97 19.38 1.39
N GLN A 504 -15.38 18.62 0.37
CA GLN A 504 -14.82 17.29 0.12
C GLN A 504 -13.35 17.38 -0.32
N THR A 505 -12.51 16.46 0.14
CA THR A 505 -11.07 16.43 -0.07
C THR A 505 -10.59 15.03 -0.49
N MET A 506 -9.32 14.90 -0.86
CA MET A 506 -8.66 13.62 -1.12
C MET A 506 -7.50 13.48 -0.15
N LEU A 507 -7.52 12.45 0.72
CA LEU A 507 -6.43 12.18 1.65
C LEU A 507 -5.21 11.55 0.95
N ASN A 508 -4.02 11.81 1.48
CA ASN A 508 -2.80 11.06 1.15
C ASN A 508 -2.93 9.62 1.71
N SER A 509 -2.50 8.59 0.97
CA SER A 509 -2.51 7.18 1.43
C SER A 509 -1.15 6.71 1.97
N THR A 510 -1.09 5.50 2.55
CA THR A 510 0.14 4.90 3.09
C THR A 510 1.29 4.87 2.09
N GLY A 511 2.42 5.49 2.45
CA GLY A 511 3.62 5.60 1.62
C GLY A 511 3.63 6.78 0.63
N SER A 512 2.59 7.61 0.62
CA SER A 512 2.48 8.74 -0.32
C SER A 512 3.70 9.68 -0.25
N PRO A 513 4.33 10.02 -1.39
CA PRO A 513 5.41 11.00 -1.44
C PRO A 513 4.93 12.45 -1.25
N ALA A 514 3.64 12.67 -1.00
CA ALA A 514 3.10 13.95 -0.55
C ALA A 514 3.23 14.16 0.97
N LEU A 515 3.26 13.08 1.76
CA LEU A 515 3.36 13.12 3.23
C LEU A 515 4.70 13.71 3.67
N ASP A 516 4.69 14.62 4.64
CA ASP A 516 5.89 15.30 5.17
C ASP A 516 6.75 15.98 4.07
N GLY A 517 6.16 16.29 2.91
CA GLY A 517 6.88 16.61 1.67
C GLY A 517 7.62 17.96 1.66
N VAL A 518 7.14 18.99 2.36
CA VAL A 518 7.65 20.37 2.25
C VAL A 518 8.02 21.01 3.58
N ALA A 519 8.96 21.98 3.56
CA ALA A 519 9.21 22.80 4.74
C ALA A 519 8.04 23.78 4.95
N CYS A 520 7.50 23.84 6.17
CA CYS A 520 6.32 24.66 6.51
C CYS A 520 6.54 26.18 6.48
N THR A 521 7.74 26.66 6.10
CA THR A 521 8.14 28.07 6.18
C THR A 521 7.29 29.04 5.35
N THR A 522 6.56 28.53 4.36
CA THR A 522 5.60 29.31 3.56
C THR A 522 4.23 28.62 3.45
N ALA A 523 3.91 27.70 4.36
CA ALA A 523 2.63 27.00 4.39
C ALA A 523 1.53 27.83 5.07
N PRO A 524 0.26 27.75 4.64
CA PRO A 524 -0.87 28.20 5.44
C PRO A 524 -0.93 27.45 6.78
N GLY A 525 -1.32 28.12 7.86
CA GLY A 525 -1.28 27.53 9.22
C GLY A 525 -2.27 26.38 9.47
N THR A 526 -3.24 26.17 8.58
CA THR A 526 -4.12 24.99 8.55
C THR A 526 -4.26 24.49 7.12
N ASP A 527 -4.67 23.23 6.89
CA ASP A 527 -5.04 22.66 5.59
C ASP A 527 -6.43 23.10 5.11
N GLN A 528 -6.88 22.67 3.91
CA GLN A 528 -8.21 22.94 3.35
C GLN A 528 -9.35 22.70 4.35
N ARG A 529 -9.20 21.72 5.24
CA ARG A 529 -10.21 21.26 6.19
C ARG A 529 -10.21 22.06 7.49
N GLY A 530 -9.03 22.52 7.92
CA GLY A 530 -8.80 23.24 9.18
C GLY A 530 -7.80 22.54 10.10
N VAL A 531 -7.19 21.44 9.66
CA VAL A 531 -6.14 20.72 10.39
C VAL A 531 -4.88 21.57 10.43
N ALA A 532 -4.34 21.84 11.62
CA ALA A 532 -3.16 22.69 11.79
C ALA A 532 -1.91 22.09 11.12
N ARG A 533 -1.06 22.93 10.53
CA ARG A 533 0.16 22.50 9.83
C ARG A 533 1.43 22.87 10.62
N PRO A 534 2.41 21.95 10.79
CA PRO A 534 2.37 20.53 10.43
C PRO A 534 1.60 19.66 11.46
N GLN A 535 1.19 18.46 11.03
CA GLN A 535 0.88 17.33 11.92
C GLN A 535 2.04 16.33 12.01
N GLY A 536 2.83 16.23 10.93
CA GLY A 536 4.05 15.42 10.86
C GLY A 536 5.31 16.15 11.34
N ALA A 537 6.46 15.73 10.83
CA ALA A 537 7.73 16.42 11.01
C ALA A 537 7.87 17.66 10.09
N ARG A 538 7.07 17.70 9.02
CA ARG A 538 7.06 18.64 7.90
C ARG A 538 5.61 18.80 7.41
N CYS A 539 5.38 19.62 6.39
CA CYS A 539 4.05 19.88 5.85
C CYS A 539 3.78 19.04 4.60
N ASP A 540 2.54 18.57 4.43
CA ASP A 540 2.12 17.78 3.28
C ASP A 540 2.06 18.61 1.97
N ILE A 541 2.38 17.98 0.85
CA ILE A 541 2.08 18.48 -0.51
C ILE A 541 0.57 18.28 -0.77
N GLY A 542 -0.06 19.28 -1.39
CA GLY A 542 -1.49 19.26 -1.75
C GLY A 542 -2.40 19.96 -0.74
N ALA A 543 -3.71 19.81 -0.94
CA ALA A 543 -4.73 20.55 -0.20
C ALA A 543 -4.89 20.14 1.28
N VAL A 544 -4.58 18.89 1.60
CA VAL A 544 -4.72 18.31 2.95
C VAL A 544 -3.40 18.29 3.71
N GLU A 545 -3.51 18.24 5.04
CA GLU A 545 -2.47 17.80 5.97
C GLU A 545 -3.04 16.60 6.72
N ALA A 546 -2.42 15.42 6.60
CA ALA A 546 -2.93 14.22 7.24
C ALA A 546 -2.64 14.25 8.76
N ASN A 547 -3.66 14.08 9.61
CA ASN A 547 -3.45 14.01 11.06
C ASN A 547 -2.57 12.82 11.43
N VAL A 548 -1.56 13.03 12.29
CA VAL A 548 -0.74 11.95 12.85
C VAL A 548 -1.39 11.47 14.15
N PHE A 549 -1.85 10.23 14.13
CA PHE A 549 -2.33 9.52 15.30
C PHE A 549 -1.27 8.54 15.80
N GLN A 550 -1.41 8.09 17.04
CA GLN A 550 -0.59 7.02 17.60
C GLN A 550 -1.46 5.93 18.21
N ALA A 551 -1.13 4.68 17.90
CA ALA A 551 -1.82 3.51 18.43
C ALA A 551 -0.82 2.46 18.91
N ALA A 552 -1.13 1.83 20.04
CA ALA A 552 -0.29 0.80 20.62
C ALA A 552 -0.68 -0.59 20.08
N LEU A 553 0.32 -1.32 19.56
CA LEU A 553 0.25 -2.77 19.42
C LEU A 553 0.79 -3.40 20.70
N THR A 554 -0.02 -4.25 21.32
CA THR A 554 0.36 -5.06 22.49
C THR A 554 0.52 -6.51 22.04
N VAL A 555 1.70 -7.09 22.22
CA VAL A 555 1.98 -8.49 21.88
C VAL A 555 2.17 -9.29 23.16
N LEU A 556 1.45 -10.41 23.25
CA LEU A 556 1.53 -11.37 24.35
C LEU A 556 2.02 -12.72 23.82
N THR A 557 2.72 -13.50 24.65
CA THR A 557 3.04 -14.91 24.36
C THR A 557 2.53 -15.86 25.43
N SER A 558 2.18 -17.07 25.00
CA SER A 558 1.91 -18.22 25.87
C SER A 558 2.70 -19.43 25.40
N GLY A 559 3.33 -20.16 26.32
CA GLY A 559 4.42 -21.09 26.00
C GLY A 559 5.77 -20.36 25.91
N ALA A 560 6.80 -21.04 25.40
CA ALA A 560 8.13 -20.45 25.20
C ALA A 560 8.44 -20.28 23.70
N GLY A 561 8.85 -19.08 23.33
CA GLY A 561 9.04 -18.61 21.96
C GLY A 561 9.02 -17.09 21.91
N GLY A 562 9.74 -16.51 20.95
CA GLY A 562 9.83 -15.07 20.73
C GLY A 562 8.87 -14.58 19.64
N VAL A 563 8.41 -13.33 19.74
CA VAL A 563 7.75 -12.59 18.65
C VAL A 563 8.50 -11.29 18.37
N SER A 564 8.86 -11.07 17.11
CA SER A 564 9.52 -9.86 16.63
C SER A 564 8.67 -9.18 15.55
N ALA A 565 8.65 -7.85 15.57
CA ALA A 565 7.86 -7.02 14.66
C ALA A 565 8.73 -6.22 13.69
N GLN A 566 8.24 -6.05 12.46
CA GLN A 566 8.81 -5.15 11.46
C GLN A 566 7.70 -4.29 10.85
N ALA A 567 7.99 -3.00 10.65
CA ALA A 567 7.07 -2.03 10.06
C ALA A 567 7.87 -0.93 9.36
N SER A 568 7.24 -0.25 8.40
CA SER A 568 7.75 0.98 7.79
C SER A 568 6.62 2.01 7.73
N PRO A 569 6.69 3.13 8.48
CA PRO A 569 7.76 3.50 9.41
C PRO A 569 7.90 2.53 10.60
N PRO A 570 9.07 2.50 11.27
CA PRO A 570 9.26 1.73 12.50
C PRO A 570 8.42 2.29 13.66
N ALA A 571 8.39 1.56 14.79
CA ALA A 571 7.70 2.01 16.00
C ALA A 571 8.22 3.38 16.47
N ALA A 572 7.29 4.30 16.79
CA ALA A 572 7.60 5.63 17.30
C ALA A 572 7.95 5.59 18.80
N THR A 573 7.40 4.64 19.55
CA THR A 573 7.72 4.38 20.96
C THR A 573 7.72 2.88 21.25
N GLY A 574 8.59 2.43 22.17
CA GLY A 574 8.70 1.01 22.53
C GLY A 574 9.21 0.13 21.38
N ALA A 575 9.11 -1.18 21.55
CA ALA A 575 9.48 -2.17 20.54
C ALA A 575 8.83 -3.54 20.84
N VAL A 576 8.62 -4.33 19.79
CA VAL A 576 8.36 -5.76 19.87
C VAL A 576 9.52 -6.47 19.17
N GLN A 577 10.48 -6.97 19.96
CA GLN A 577 11.64 -7.72 19.51
C GLN A 577 11.88 -8.86 20.52
N ASP A 578 11.99 -10.09 20.03
CA ASP A 578 12.11 -11.35 20.79
C ASP A 578 11.14 -11.46 21.99
N CYS A 579 9.95 -10.88 21.82
CA CYS A 579 8.95 -10.77 22.86
C CYS A 579 8.50 -12.16 23.32
N GLY A 580 8.60 -12.45 24.62
CA GLY A 580 8.10 -13.72 25.16
C GLY A 580 9.14 -14.76 25.57
N ARG A 581 10.43 -14.41 25.62
CA ARG A 581 11.45 -15.24 26.29
C ARG A 581 11.68 -14.78 27.74
N PRO A 582 11.13 -15.44 28.78
CA PRO A 582 10.20 -16.58 28.79
C PRO A 582 8.81 -16.22 29.36
N GLY A 583 7.82 -16.05 28.49
CA GLY A 583 6.50 -15.49 28.77
C GLY A 583 6.56 -13.97 28.99
N GLY A 584 5.75 -13.20 28.26
CA GLY A 584 5.80 -11.74 28.40
C GLY A 584 4.73 -10.97 27.64
N LEU A 585 4.69 -9.67 27.94
CA LEU A 585 3.95 -8.64 27.22
C LEU A 585 4.95 -7.60 26.73
N CYS A 586 4.86 -7.24 25.45
CA CYS A 586 5.62 -6.13 24.87
C CYS A 586 4.66 -5.16 24.19
N GLN A 587 5.03 -3.89 24.16
CA GLN A 587 4.19 -2.83 23.63
C GLN A 587 5.02 -1.90 22.74
N ALA A 588 4.47 -1.60 21.57
CA ALA A 588 5.05 -0.64 20.64
C ALA A 588 3.96 0.33 20.16
N GLY A 589 4.21 1.63 20.28
CA GLY A 589 3.38 2.68 19.72
C GLY A 589 3.81 2.96 18.28
N TYR A 590 2.89 2.77 17.34
CA TYR A 590 3.09 3.12 15.94
C TYR A 590 2.37 4.43 15.64
N GLY A 591 3.10 5.36 15.01
CA GLY A 591 2.48 6.50 14.34
C GLY A 591 1.76 6.00 13.09
N TYR A 592 0.60 6.56 12.80
CA TYR A 592 -0.17 6.30 11.58
C TYR A 592 -0.90 7.59 11.19
N PHE A 593 -1.13 7.80 9.89
CA PHE A 593 -1.79 9.01 9.41
C PHE A 593 -3.31 8.78 9.27
N GLU A 594 -4.08 9.86 9.16
CA GLU A 594 -5.52 9.81 8.94
C GLU A 594 -5.90 9.03 7.66
N GLY A 595 -6.72 7.99 7.80
CA GLY A 595 -7.05 7.07 6.68
C GLY A 595 -5.89 6.16 6.24
N VAL A 596 -4.77 6.20 6.95
CA VAL A 596 -3.47 5.62 6.58
C VAL A 596 -2.95 4.78 7.72
N PRO A 597 -3.37 3.51 7.82
CA PRO A 597 -2.89 2.63 8.87
C PRO A 597 -1.44 2.22 8.63
N THR A 598 -0.72 1.98 9.73
CA THR A 598 0.63 1.41 9.68
C THR A 598 0.55 -0.11 9.69
N LEU A 599 1.13 -0.76 8.68
CA LEU A 599 1.19 -2.21 8.56
C LEU A 599 2.38 -2.77 9.35
N VAL A 600 2.12 -3.66 10.29
CA VAL A 600 3.12 -4.31 11.14
C VAL A 600 3.14 -5.80 10.86
N THR A 601 4.24 -6.32 10.32
CA THR A 601 4.45 -7.75 10.14
C THR A 601 5.09 -8.33 11.39
N LEU A 602 4.43 -9.33 11.99
CA LEU A 602 4.91 -10.11 13.12
C LEU A 602 5.49 -11.44 12.64
N ALA A 603 6.59 -11.86 13.25
CA ALA A 603 7.19 -13.18 13.07
C ALA A 603 7.35 -13.87 14.44
N ALA A 604 6.83 -15.09 14.56
CA ALA A 604 6.95 -15.96 15.71
C ALA A 604 8.13 -16.94 15.52
N THR A 605 9.03 -17.00 16.49
CA THR A 605 10.21 -17.89 16.52
C THR A 605 10.11 -18.80 17.75
N PRO A 606 9.74 -20.09 17.58
CA PRO A 606 9.67 -21.03 18.69
C PRO A 606 11.01 -21.24 19.38
N ASP A 607 10.95 -21.64 20.65
CA ASP A 607 12.12 -22.12 21.39
C ASP A 607 12.43 -23.59 21.04
N PRO A 608 13.68 -24.06 21.22
CA PRO A 608 14.02 -25.47 21.03
C PRO A 608 13.10 -26.42 21.81
N GLY A 609 12.62 -27.48 21.15
CA GLY A 609 11.64 -28.39 21.73
C GLY A 609 10.22 -27.85 21.81
N HIS A 610 9.92 -26.70 21.18
CA HIS A 610 8.57 -26.13 21.04
C HIS A 610 8.27 -25.80 19.57
N ALA A 611 6.99 -25.62 19.24
CA ALA A 611 6.52 -25.20 17.92
C ALA A 611 5.47 -24.09 18.03
N PHE A 612 5.32 -23.31 16.96
CA PHE A 612 4.27 -22.30 16.87
C PHE A 612 2.93 -22.97 16.56
N ALA A 613 1.91 -22.69 17.38
CA ALA A 613 0.59 -23.31 17.27
C ALA A 613 -0.44 -22.43 16.56
N THR A 614 -0.63 -21.20 17.04
CA THR A 614 -1.59 -20.24 16.44
C THR A 614 -1.34 -18.81 16.93
N TRP A 615 -1.78 -17.85 16.12
CA TRP A 615 -2.10 -16.50 16.57
C TRP A 615 -3.54 -16.40 17.09
N SER A 616 -3.82 -15.38 17.89
CA SER A 616 -5.18 -14.90 18.21
C SER A 616 -5.25 -13.37 18.33
N ASP A 617 -6.44 -12.85 18.68
CA ASP A 617 -6.84 -11.44 18.71
C ASP A 617 -6.83 -10.77 17.33
N ALA A 618 -6.00 -9.74 17.08
CA ALA A 618 -5.90 -9.07 15.78
C ALA A 618 -5.16 -9.90 14.70
N CYS A 619 -4.72 -11.11 15.05
CA CYS A 619 -4.15 -12.12 14.15
C CYS A 619 -4.91 -13.45 14.28
N SER A 620 -4.82 -14.32 13.28
CA SER A 620 -5.29 -15.71 13.39
C SER A 620 -4.50 -16.64 12.47
N GLY A 621 -4.60 -17.95 12.70
CA GLY A 621 -3.95 -18.99 11.89
C GLY A 621 -2.60 -19.46 12.43
N SER A 622 -2.08 -20.54 11.84
CA SER A 622 -0.91 -21.31 12.27
C SER A 622 0.38 -21.05 11.46
N THR A 623 0.37 -20.04 10.57
CA THR A 623 1.58 -19.56 9.90
C THR A 623 2.47 -18.80 10.89
N SER A 624 3.77 -19.06 10.89
CA SER A 624 4.73 -18.37 11.77
C SER A 624 4.82 -16.84 11.56
N THR A 625 4.17 -16.30 10.53
CA THR A 625 3.98 -14.86 10.33
C THR A 625 2.51 -14.44 10.36
N CYS A 626 2.27 -13.19 10.74
CA CYS A 626 0.99 -12.48 10.63
C CYS A 626 1.25 -11.00 10.26
N SER A 627 0.31 -10.33 9.59
CA SER A 627 0.35 -8.89 9.36
C SER A 627 -0.83 -8.19 10.06
N VAL A 628 -0.54 -7.17 10.85
CA VAL A 628 -1.50 -6.39 11.64
C VAL A 628 -1.63 -4.98 11.08
N THR A 629 -2.87 -4.54 10.87
CA THR A 629 -3.20 -3.16 10.48
C THR A 629 -3.37 -2.31 11.75
N ILE A 630 -2.54 -1.27 11.93
CA ILE A 630 -2.62 -0.36 13.08
C ILE A 630 -3.30 0.95 12.67
N ASP A 631 -4.58 1.04 13.06
CA ASP A 631 -5.57 2.11 12.85
C ASP A 631 -6.24 2.57 14.16
N VAL A 632 -6.14 1.73 15.20
CA VAL A 632 -6.49 1.92 16.62
C VAL A 632 -5.56 1.03 17.45
N ALA A 633 -5.60 1.10 18.79
CA ALA A 633 -4.86 0.16 19.63
C ALA A 633 -5.31 -1.29 19.39
N ARG A 634 -4.37 -2.23 19.26
CA ARG A 634 -4.60 -3.65 18.96
C ARG A 634 -3.85 -4.55 19.95
N SER A 635 -4.39 -5.74 20.22
CA SER A 635 -3.67 -6.86 20.85
C SER A 635 -3.43 -7.99 19.85
N VAL A 636 -2.34 -8.73 20.04
CA VAL A 636 -2.07 -10.02 19.39
C VAL A 636 -1.48 -10.95 20.43
N GLN A 637 -1.94 -12.21 20.45
CA GLN A 637 -1.28 -13.27 21.21
C GLN A 637 -0.70 -14.32 20.27
N ALA A 638 0.54 -14.73 20.54
CA ALA A 638 1.18 -15.90 19.96
C ALA A 638 1.15 -17.07 20.95
N SER A 639 0.74 -18.26 20.47
CA SER A 639 0.77 -19.47 21.27
C SER A 639 1.80 -20.47 20.74
N PHE A 640 2.70 -20.90 21.63
CA PHE A 640 3.71 -21.91 21.41
C PHE A 640 3.37 -23.15 22.26
N THR A 641 3.55 -24.34 21.69
CA THR A 641 3.29 -25.61 22.37
C THR A 641 4.52 -26.50 22.35
N ALA A 642 4.62 -27.42 23.31
CA ALA A 642 5.72 -28.38 23.35
C ALA A 642 5.73 -29.24 22.08
N PHE A 643 6.91 -29.41 21.49
CA PHE A 643 7.14 -30.20 20.28
C PHE A 643 8.21 -31.25 20.53
N SER A 644 7.81 -32.50 20.35
CA SER A 644 8.59 -33.69 20.69
C SER A 644 8.51 -34.71 19.56
N VAL A 645 9.46 -35.64 19.52
CA VAL A 645 9.41 -36.82 18.66
C VAL A 645 9.75 -38.06 19.48
N THR A 646 9.10 -39.17 19.18
CA THR A 646 9.39 -40.47 19.77
C THR A 646 9.52 -41.50 18.65
N ALA A 647 10.29 -42.55 18.90
CA ALA A 647 10.40 -43.72 18.02
C ALA A 647 10.70 -44.95 18.89
N SER A 648 10.10 -46.09 18.56
CA SER A 648 10.34 -47.36 19.23
C SER A 648 10.73 -48.42 18.21
N LEU A 649 11.79 -49.16 18.52
CA LEU A 649 12.38 -50.15 17.62
C LEU A 649 12.27 -51.55 18.21
N PRO A 650 11.79 -52.55 17.44
CA PRO A 650 11.83 -53.95 17.86
C PRO A 650 13.28 -54.41 18.10
N SER A 651 13.48 -55.33 19.05
CA SER A 651 14.78 -55.95 19.29
C SER A 651 15.18 -56.86 18.12
N GLY A 652 16.44 -56.74 17.68
CA GLY A 652 17.06 -57.70 16.75
C GLY A 652 17.67 -58.90 17.46
N THR A 653 18.24 -59.82 16.69
CA THR A 653 18.98 -60.99 17.20
C THR A 653 20.30 -61.12 16.45
N TYR A 654 21.40 -61.43 17.15
CA TYR A 654 22.67 -61.72 16.51
C TYR A 654 22.52 -62.84 15.45
N GLY A 655 23.25 -62.75 14.35
CA GLY A 655 23.16 -63.71 13.24
C GLY A 655 21.98 -63.48 12.29
N THR A 656 21.08 -62.53 12.55
CA THR A 656 20.07 -62.08 11.59
C THR A 656 20.28 -60.62 11.22
N ALA A 657 20.10 -60.28 9.94
CA ALA A 657 20.25 -58.90 9.48
C ALA A 657 19.10 -58.04 10.03
N TYR A 658 19.45 -56.90 10.64
CA TYR A 658 18.45 -55.98 11.16
C TYR A 658 17.92 -55.09 10.03
N SER A 659 16.61 -54.94 9.94
CA SER A 659 15.93 -54.00 9.05
C SER A 659 14.56 -53.70 9.63
N GLN A 660 14.36 -52.50 10.16
CA GLN A 660 13.09 -52.06 10.76
C GLN A 660 12.81 -50.59 10.41
N PRO A 661 11.55 -50.20 10.14
CA PRO A 661 11.19 -48.81 9.97
C PRO A 661 11.39 -48.05 11.29
N LEU A 662 11.95 -46.84 11.23
CA LEU A 662 12.16 -46.00 12.42
C LEU A 662 10.84 -45.45 13.00
N ALA A 663 9.79 -45.39 12.17
CA ALA A 663 8.43 -44.95 12.49
C ALA A 663 8.33 -43.77 13.49
N PRO A 664 8.93 -42.59 13.22
CA PRO A 664 8.83 -41.43 14.10
C PRO A 664 7.37 -41.00 14.33
N VAL A 665 7.02 -40.79 15.60
CA VAL A 665 5.74 -40.23 16.04
C VAL A 665 6.00 -38.84 16.66
N PRO A 666 5.63 -37.75 15.97
CA PRO A 666 5.71 -36.41 16.53
C PRO A 666 4.57 -36.16 17.53
N GLY A 667 4.89 -35.49 18.63
CA GLY A 667 3.93 -34.95 19.59
C GLY A 667 4.02 -33.42 19.59
N GLY A 668 3.03 -32.76 18.98
CA GLY A 668 3.06 -31.31 18.68
C GLY A 668 3.58 -31.00 17.27
N GLY A 669 3.72 -29.71 16.97
CA GLY A 669 4.19 -29.19 15.67
C GLY A 669 3.16 -29.24 14.54
N VAL A 670 3.45 -28.53 13.45
CA VAL A 670 2.60 -28.43 12.25
C VAL A 670 3.16 -29.30 11.13
N GLY A 671 2.38 -30.27 10.63
CA GLY A 671 2.79 -31.13 9.52
C GLY A 671 2.75 -30.42 8.15
N PRO A 672 3.49 -30.92 7.14
CA PRO A 672 4.30 -32.13 7.13
C PRO A 672 5.60 -32.03 7.94
N PHE A 673 6.08 -33.17 8.42
CA PHE A 673 7.30 -33.26 9.23
C PHE A 673 8.46 -33.86 8.43
N SER A 674 9.67 -33.41 8.73
CA SER A 674 10.92 -34.03 8.28
C SER A 674 11.73 -34.51 9.49
N TYR A 675 12.63 -35.48 9.28
CA TYR A 675 13.34 -36.16 10.37
C TYR A 675 14.82 -36.28 10.05
N SER A 676 15.67 -36.03 11.05
CA SER A 676 17.11 -36.24 10.99
C SER A 676 17.58 -37.18 12.10
N VAL A 677 18.63 -37.95 11.82
CA VAL A 677 19.20 -38.95 12.73
C VAL A 677 20.68 -38.63 12.91
N SER A 678 21.16 -38.58 14.15
CA SER A 678 22.56 -38.28 14.47
C SER A 678 23.12 -39.21 15.54
N GLY A 679 24.44 -39.40 15.57
CA GLY A 679 25.09 -40.36 16.48
C GLY A 679 24.84 -41.82 16.13
N LEU A 680 24.64 -42.16 14.84
CA LEU A 680 24.45 -43.53 14.36
C LEU A 680 25.63 -44.45 14.78
N PRO A 681 25.38 -45.55 15.50
CA PRO A 681 26.42 -46.48 15.95
C PRO A 681 27.08 -47.22 14.78
N ALA A 682 28.36 -47.58 14.95
CA ALA A 682 29.10 -48.34 13.96
C ALA A 682 28.42 -49.69 13.65
N GLY A 683 28.22 -49.96 12.36
CA GLY A 683 27.53 -51.15 11.83
C GLY A 683 26.04 -50.96 11.53
N PHE A 684 25.42 -49.87 12.03
CA PHE A 684 24.09 -49.43 11.62
C PHE A 684 24.13 -48.42 10.46
N SER A 685 23.07 -48.40 9.65
CA SER A 685 22.83 -47.38 8.63
C SER A 685 21.33 -47.03 8.55
N GLN A 686 21.01 -45.80 8.16
CA GLN A 686 19.63 -45.35 7.93
C GLN A 686 19.47 -44.93 6.47
N ALA A 687 18.46 -45.49 5.80
CA ALA A 687 18.07 -45.09 4.46
C ALA A 687 16.54 -45.15 4.32
N ALA A 688 15.95 -44.15 3.65
CA ALA A 688 14.50 -44.06 3.41
C ALA A 688 13.62 -44.30 4.66
N GLY A 689 14.06 -43.85 5.84
CA GLY A 689 13.33 -44.00 7.10
C GLY A 689 13.41 -45.41 7.72
N THR A 690 14.21 -46.31 7.16
CA THR A 690 14.49 -47.66 7.68
C THR A 690 15.88 -47.68 8.32
N LEU A 691 15.97 -48.19 9.54
CA LEU A 691 17.23 -48.49 10.21
C LEU A 691 17.64 -49.94 9.91
N SER A 692 18.89 -50.15 9.50
CA SER A 692 19.41 -51.49 9.16
C SER A 692 20.82 -51.73 9.70
N ALA A 693 21.15 -53.00 9.92
CA ALA A 693 22.50 -53.47 10.31
C ALA A 693 22.77 -54.88 9.77
N THR A 694 24.05 -55.24 9.61
CA THR A 694 24.43 -56.58 9.13
C THR A 694 24.15 -57.67 10.18
N ALA A 695 24.03 -58.92 9.74
CA ALA A 695 23.84 -60.08 10.62
C ALA A 695 24.99 -60.30 11.63
N THR A 696 26.12 -59.64 11.43
CA THR A 696 27.30 -59.66 12.31
C THR A 696 27.29 -58.56 13.38
N GLN A 697 26.24 -57.72 13.45
CA GLN A 697 26.10 -56.71 14.50
C GLN A 697 26.03 -57.40 15.87
N ALA A 698 26.98 -57.07 16.75
CA ALA A 698 27.13 -57.72 18.06
C ALA A 698 25.88 -57.55 18.94
N ALA A 699 25.70 -58.47 19.90
CA ALA A 699 24.66 -58.34 20.91
C ALA A 699 24.97 -57.17 21.85
N GLY A 700 23.95 -56.37 22.17
CA GLY A 700 24.12 -55.15 22.95
C GLY A 700 22.94 -54.18 22.84
N SER A 701 23.01 -53.10 23.61
CA SER A 701 22.09 -51.96 23.50
C SER A 701 22.84 -50.79 22.86
N TYR A 702 22.25 -50.21 21.82
CA TYR A 702 22.82 -49.15 21.02
C TYR A 702 21.86 -47.96 21.00
N SER A 703 22.39 -46.74 21.06
CA SER A 703 21.58 -45.51 21.07
C SER A 703 22.04 -44.51 20.03
N PHE A 704 21.09 -43.72 19.53
CA PHE A 704 21.29 -42.58 18.64
C PHE A 704 20.24 -41.51 18.95
N THR A 705 20.32 -40.34 18.32
CA THR A 705 19.33 -39.27 18.48
C THR A 705 18.52 -39.03 17.21
N LEU A 706 17.25 -38.68 17.41
CA LEU A 706 16.25 -38.36 16.40
C LEU A 706 15.72 -36.96 16.66
N THR A 707 15.75 -36.09 15.65
CA THR A 707 15.15 -34.75 15.70
C THR A 707 14.10 -34.64 14.60
N ALA A 708 12.92 -34.13 14.93
CA ALA A 708 11.90 -33.76 13.94
C ALA A 708 11.89 -32.26 13.70
N THR A 709 11.67 -31.87 12.45
CA THR A 709 11.44 -30.48 12.03
C THR A 709 10.06 -30.36 11.41
N ASP A 710 9.28 -29.38 11.84
CA ASP A 710 7.91 -29.13 11.37
C ASP A 710 7.86 -28.22 10.13
N ALA A 711 6.66 -28.02 9.57
CA ALA A 711 6.45 -27.22 8.35
C ALA A 711 6.73 -25.72 8.52
N ASN A 712 6.73 -25.21 9.76
CA ASN A 712 7.12 -23.85 10.10
C ASN A 712 8.65 -23.73 10.39
N GLY A 713 9.40 -24.83 10.33
CA GLY A 713 10.84 -24.90 10.60
C GLY A 713 11.19 -25.08 12.08
N ALA A 714 10.21 -25.31 12.96
CA ALA A 714 10.45 -25.56 14.38
C ALA A 714 11.08 -26.95 14.59
N THR A 715 11.96 -27.11 15.59
CA THR A 715 12.69 -28.35 15.85
C THR A 715 12.43 -28.91 17.25
N THR A 716 12.24 -30.22 17.35
CA THR A 716 12.22 -30.92 18.64
C THR A 716 13.59 -30.84 19.32
N GLU A 717 13.62 -31.05 20.64
CA GLU A 717 14.86 -31.51 21.28
C GLU A 717 15.27 -32.89 20.71
N PRO A 718 16.57 -33.25 20.71
CA PRO A 718 17.03 -34.54 20.21
C PRO A 718 16.56 -35.70 21.09
N ALA A 719 15.61 -36.50 20.59
CA ALA A 719 15.08 -37.65 21.29
C ALA A 719 16.04 -38.84 21.20
N ALA A 720 16.43 -39.43 22.32
CA ALA A 720 17.24 -40.64 22.34
C ALA A 720 16.40 -41.87 21.95
N VAL A 721 16.86 -42.62 20.95
CA VAL A 721 16.25 -43.86 20.47
C VAL A 721 17.22 -45.01 20.71
N THR A 722 16.73 -46.10 21.31
CA THR A 722 17.54 -47.29 21.61
C THR A 722 17.11 -48.48 20.76
N VAL A 723 18.08 -49.19 20.18
CA VAL A 723 17.90 -50.50 19.55
C VAL A 723 18.71 -51.55 20.30
N VAL A 724 18.09 -52.69 20.59
CA VAL A 724 18.73 -53.81 21.29
C VAL A 724 18.89 -54.97 20.33
N ILE A 725 20.11 -55.50 20.21
CA ILE A 725 20.40 -56.77 19.54
C ILE A 725 20.57 -57.82 20.63
N GLY A 726 19.66 -58.79 20.70
CA GLY A 726 19.73 -59.91 21.63
C GLY A 726 20.75 -60.98 21.19
N PRO A 727 21.33 -61.74 22.14
CA PRO A 727 22.20 -62.86 21.80
C PRO A 727 21.43 -63.96 21.06
N ALA A 728 22.06 -64.58 20.07
CA ALA A 728 21.46 -65.68 19.31
C ALA A 728 21.26 -66.92 20.19
N ALA A 729 20.15 -67.62 20.03
CA ALA A 729 20.02 -68.97 20.57
C ALA A 729 21.00 -69.93 19.87
N THR A 730 21.54 -70.90 20.61
CA THR A 730 22.39 -71.96 20.07
C THR A 730 21.82 -73.33 20.44
N SER A 731 22.28 -74.38 19.78
CA SER A 731 21.95 -75.76 20.13
C SER A 731 23.20 -76.64 20.05
N ALA A 732 23.41 -77.48 21.06
CA ALA A 732 24.50 -78.45 21.12
C ALA A 732 23.95 -79.88 20.97
N HIS A 733 24.69 -80.75 20.31
CA HIS A 733 24.40 -82.18 20.19
C HIS A 733 25.67 -83.00 20.40
N LEU A 734 25.63 -83.96 21.31
CA LEU A 734 26.76 -84.77 21.75
C LEU A 734 26.74 -86.18 21.16
N SER A 735 27.93 -86.67 20.82
CA SER A 735 28.21 -88.06 20.42
C SER A 735 29.48 -88.57 21.11
N ALA A 736 29.66 -89.90 21.18
CA ALA A 736 30.85 -90.53 21.76
C ALA A 736 31.31 -91.72 20.90
N SER A 737 32.61 -91.87 20.71
CA SER A 737 33.20 -92.98 19.95
C SER A 737 34.53 -93.46 20.56
N PRO A 738 34.70 -94.78 20.83
CA PRO A 738 33.65 -95.81 20.83
C PRO A 738 32.69 -95.63 22.03
N ALA A 739 31.40 -95.91 21.86
CA ALA A 739 30.40 -95.80 22.92
C ALA A 739 30.51 -96.89 24.02
N ALA A 740 31.33 -97.92 23.79
CA ALA A 740 31.63 -99.00 24.73
C ALA A 740 33.13 -99.34 24.69
N PRO A 741 33.99 -98.56 25.39
CA PRO A 741 35.43 -98.80 25.39
C PRO A 741 35.84 -100.05 26.16
N GLY A 742 36.83 -100.77 25.64
CA GLY A 742 37.56 -101.79 26.40
C GLY A 742 38.34 -101.17 27.58
N HIS A 743 38.66 -101.99 28.59
CA HIS A 743 39.33 -101.52 29.80
C HIS A 743 40.65 -100.78 29.48
N GLY A 744 40.69 -99.48 29.77
CA GLY A 744 41.85 -98.62 29.53
C GLY A 744 42.00 -98.07 28.11
N GLN A 745 41.00 -98.22 27.23
CA GLN A 745 40.94 -97.50 25.96
C GLN A 745 40.41 -96.07 26.13
N SER A 746 40.80 -95.19 25.20
CA SER A 746 40.32 -93.82 25.10
C SER A 746 38.91 -93.74 24.49
N VAL A 747 38.11 -92.77 24.93
CA VAL A 747 36.86 -92.38 24.27
C VAL A 747 36.96 -90.93 23.82
N THR A 748 36.60 -90.67 22.56
CA THR A 748 36.46 -89.31 22.04
C THR A 748 35.00 -88.93 22.04
N PHE A 749 34.67 -87.92 22.84
CA PHE A 749 33.40 -87.22 22.84
C PHE A 749 33.46 -86.09 21.80
N SER A 750 32.46 -86.00 20.93
CA SER A 750 32.37 -84.97 19.90
C SER A 750 31.03 -84.26 20.02
N ALA A 751 31.09 -82.96 20.32
CA ALA A 751 29.93 -82.07 20.41
C ALA A 751 29.85 -81.21 19.13
N GLN A 752 28.73 -81.29 18.43
CA GLN A 752 28.37 -80.38 17.34
C GLN A 752 27.52 -79.25 17.92
N VAL A 753 27.86 -77.99 17.60
CA VAL A 753 27.15 -76.80 18.08
C VAL A 753 26.71 -75.97 16.89
N THR A 754 25.41 -75.73 16.77
CA THR A 754 24.84 -74.82 15.77
C THR A 754 25.07 -73.38 16.24
N LEU A 755 26.02 -72.70 15.59
CA LEU A 755 26.40 -71.31 15.85
C LEU A 755 26.11 -70.42 14.63
N PRO A 756 25.68 -69.16 14.81
CA PRO A 756 25.65 -68.17 13.74
C PRO A 756 27.07 -67.83 13.24
N ALA A 757 27.17 -67.34 12.00
CA ALA A 757 28.45 -66.97 11.41
C ALA A 757 29.15 -65.86 12.22
N GLY A 758 30.40 -66.12 12.63
CA GLY A 758 31.23 -65.19 13.41
C GLY A 758 31.15 -65.35 14.92
N ALA A 759 30.23 -66.17 15.46
CA ALA A 759 30.16 -66.44 16.90
C ALA A 759 31.32 -67.34 17.38
N SER A 760 31.81 -67.06 18.59
CA SER A 760 32.89 -67.79 19.25
C SER A 760 32.45 -68.44 20.58
N GLY A 761 33.19 -69.44 21.04
CA GLY A 761 32.95 -70.05 22.35
C GLY A 761 33.59 -71.41 22.52
N THR A 762 33.30 -72.05 23.65
CA THR A 762 33.89 -73.33 24.06
C THR A 762 32.82 -74.34 24.46
N VAL A 763 33.21 -75.60 24.60
CA VAL A 763 32.38 -76.66 25.18
C VAL A 763 33.07 -77.25 26.40
N ASP A 764 32.33 -77.31 27.51
CA ASP A 764 32.67 -78.13 28.67
C ASP A 764 32.02 -79.51 28.54
N PHE A 765 32.81 -80.57 28.66
CA PHE A 765 32.33 -81.95 28.67
C PHE A 765 32.23 -82.44 30.12
N LEU A 766 31.02 -82.79 30.55
CA LEU A 766 30.65 -82.98 31.97
C LEU A 766 30.07 -84.37 32.20
N ASN A 767 30.58 -85.12 33.18
CA ASN A 767 29.97 -86.36 33.70
C ASN A 767 29.31 -86.05 35.04
N GLY A 768 28.01 -85.74 35.04
CA GLY A 768 27.35 -85.12 36.19
C GLY A 768 28.01 -83.77 36.53
N THR A 769 28.59 -83.65 37.73
CA THR A 769 29.35 -82.46 38.15
C THR A 769 30.86 -82.55 37.86
N GLN A 770 31.37 -83.68 37.37
CA GLN A 770 32.79 -83.86 37.08
C GLN A 770 33.12 -83.35 35.66
N VAL A 771 34.03 -82.40 35.56
CA VAL A 771 34.56 -81.94 34.26
C VAL A 771 35.54 -82.98 33.69
N LEU A 772 35.32 -83.40 32.44
CA LEU A 772 36.19 -84.31 31.69
C LEU A 772 37.17 -83.54 30.80
N CYS A 773 36.66 -82.54 30.07
CA CYS A 773 37.44 -81.52 29.40
C CYS A 773 36.76 -80.16 29.62
N ALA A 774 37.52 -79.16 30.06
CA ALA A 774 37.06 -77.78 30.19
C ALA A 774 37.43 -76.96 28.96
N SER A 775 36.61 -75.97 28.61
CA SER A 775 36.94 -74.89 27.68
C SER A 775 37.46 -75.35 26.30
N VAL A 776 36.93 -76.45 25.76
CA VAL A 776 37.34 -76.97 24.44
C VAL A 776 36.85 -76.02 23.34
N PRO A 777 37.73 -75.42 22.51
CA PRO A 777 37.31 -74.40 21.53
C PRO A 777 36.45 -74.99 20.41
N VAL A 778 35.32 -74.35 20.12
CA VAL A 778 34.46 -74.75 19.00
C VAL A 778 35.07 -74.27 17.69
N THR A 779 35.46 -75.21 16.82
CA THR A 779 36.07 -74.95 15.50
C THR A 779 35.19 -75.56 14.42
N GLY A 780 34.74 -74.77 13.45
CA GLY A 780 33.83 -75.25 12.38
C GLY A 780 32.48 -75.78 12.89
N GLY A 781 32.01 -75.30 14.05
CA GLY A 781 30.79 -75.81 14.69
C GLY A 781 30.95 -77.15 15.42
N GLN A 782 32.19 -77.61 15.70
CA GLN A 782 32.43 -78.79 16.52
C GLN A 782 33.52 -78.56 17.58
N ALA A 783 33.41 -79.29 18.69
CA ALA A 783 34.43 -79.43 19.72
C ALA A 783 34.60 -80.92 20.06
N SER A 784 35.82 -81.35 20.39
CA SER A 784 36.11 -82.76 20.72
C SER A 784 37.02 -82.92 21.93
N CYS A 785 36.69 -83.90 22.77
CA CYS A 785 37.34 -84.21 24.05
C CYS A 785 37.72 -85.70 24.05
N SER A 786 39.02 -86.01 24.00
CA SER A 786 39.50 -87.39 24.08
C SER A 786 39.94 -87.72 25.50
N VAL A 787 39.17 -88.56 26.18
CA VAL A 787 39.43 -89.00 27.56
C VAL A 787 40.20 -90.32 27.50
N PRO A 788 41.48 -90.36 27.93
CA PRO A 788 42.34 -91.53 27.70
C PRO A 788 41.95 -92.77 28.52
N ARG A 789 41.28 -92.58 29.66
CA ARG A 789 40.64 -93.64 30.47
C ARG A 789 39.41 -93.10 31.18
N LEU A 790 38.25 -93.73 30.97
CA LEU A 790 37.09 -93.58 31.84
C LEU A 790 37.18 -94.58 33.01
N PRO A 791 36.71 -94.24 34.23
CA PRO A 791 36.62 -95.20 35.34
C PRO A 791 35.69 -96.39 34.98
N PRO A 792 35.94 -97.61 35.51
CA PRO A 792 35.06 -98.76 35.27
C PRO A 792 33.63 -98.51 35.75
N GLY A 793 32.65 -98.76 34.88
CA GLY A 793 31.23 -98.50 35.13
C GLY A 793 30.59 -97.64 34.04
N THR A 794 29.46 -97.01 34.39
CA THR A 794 28.65 -96.21 33.46
C THR A 794 28.86 -94.72 33.72
N ALA A 795 29.25 -93.96 32.69
CA ALA A 795 29.32 -92.50 32.70
C ALA A 795 28.17 -91.91 31.86
N THR A 796 27.59 -90.80 32.32
CA THR A 796 26.52 -90.08 31.62
C THR A 796 27.01 -88.67 31.32
N VAL A 797 27.47 -88.46 30.09
CA VAL A 797 28.16 -87.23 29.69
C VAL A 797 27.20 -86.26 29.02
N GLN A 798 27.35 -84.98 29.32
CA GLN A 798 26.69 -83.86 28.65
C GLN A 798 27.75 -82.86 28.17
N ALA A 799 27.49 -82.20 27.04
CA ALA A 799 28.28 -81.07 26.56
C ALA A 799 27.51 -79.78 26.83
N ARG A 800 28.16 -78.82 27.50
CA ARG A 800 27.65 -77.46 27.70
C ARG A 800 28.43 -76.50 26.81
N TYR A 801 27.76 -75.86 25.87
CA TYR A 801 28.33 -74.75 25.11
C TYR A 801 28.32 -73.47 25.95
N VAL A 802 29.50 -72.84 26.07
CA VAL A 802 29.75 -71.60 26.78
C VAL A 802 30.11 -70.51 25.75
N PRO A 803 29.30 -69.44 25.62
CA PRO A 803 29.58 -68.31 24.73
C PRO A 803 30.93 -67.64 25.04
N GLY A 804 31.70 -67.31 24.00
CA GLY A 804 33.01 -66.64 24.15
C GLY A 804 32.94 -65.11 24.15
N ASP A 805 31.87 -64.53 23.60
CA ASP A 805 31.80 -63.13 23.19
C ASP A 805 30.49 -62.41 23.58
N GLY A 806 29.55 -63.12 24.21
CA GLY A 806 28.22 -62.59 24.56
C GLY A 806 27.25 -62.42 23.38
N ASN A 807 27.65 -62.73 22.14
CA ASN A 807 26.79 -62.67 20.96
C ASN A 807 25.81 -63.85 20.87
N THR A 808 26.05 -64.90 21.66
CA THR A 808 25.25 -66.12 21.71
C THR A 808 24.82 -66.45 23.14
N SER A 809 23.71 -67.18 23.25
CA SER A 809 23.26 -67.81 24.49
C SER A 809 23.88 -69.21 24.61
N GLY A 810 24.25 -69.61 25.82
CA GLY A 810 24.74 -70.96 26.09
C GLY A 810 23.65 -72.02 25.87
N SER A 811 24.07 -73.25 25.56
CA SER A 811 23.16 -74.38 25.36
C SER A 811 23.75 -75.69 25.88
N ASP A 812 22.89 -76.52 26.46
CA ASP A 812 23.23 -77.86 26.92
C ASP A 812 22.80 -78.90 25.87
N SER A 813 23.63 -79.92 25.66
CA SER A 813 23.34 -81.01 24.72
C SER A 813 22.39 -82.06 25.28
N ASN A 814 21.96 -82.98 24.41
CA ASN A 814 21.56 -84.32 24.84
C ASN A 814 22.65 -84.98 25.70
N THR A 815 22.25 -85.86 26.61
CA THR A 815 23.18 -86.73 27.33
C THR A 815 23.58 -87.93 26.47
N VAL A 816 24.81 -88.43 26.66
CA VAL A 816 25.32 -89.65 26.04
C VAL A 816 25.90 -90.55 27.12
N THR A 817 25.38 -91.77 27.20
CA THR A 817 25.82 -92.79 28.16
C THR A 817 26.92 -93.64 27.55
N VAL A 818 28.03 -93.83 28.28
CA VAL A 818 29.18 -94.64 27.88
C VAL A 818 29.51 -95.63 29.00
N THR A 819 29.66 -96.91 28.65
CA THR A 819 29.92 -97.98 29.64
C THR A 819 31.31 -98.55 29.42
N ALA A 820 32.21 -98.37 30.40
CA ALA A 820 33.59 -98.84 30.34
C ALA A 820 33.77 -100.20 31.02
N ALA A 821 34.42 -101.14 30.32
CA ALA A 821 34.59 -102.52 30.80
C ALA A 821 35.51 -102.63 32.04
N PRO A 822 35.21 -103.53 33.00
CA PRO A 822 36.03 -103.74 34.19
C PRO A 822 37.34 -104.49 33.90
N ALA A 823 38.29 -104.40 34.83
CA ALA A 823 39.58 -105.10 34.75
C ALA A 823 39.42 -106.62 34.97
N PRO A 824 40.21 -107.47 34.29
CA PRO A 824 40.21 -108.92 34.50
C PRO A 824 40.88 -109.30 35.83
N SER A 825 40.32 -110.29 36.54
CA SER A 825 40.83 -110.80 37.81
C SER A 825 41.67 -112.09 37.67
N ALA A 826 42.61 -112.29 38.60
CA ALA A 826 43.41 -113.51 38.72
C ALA A 826 42.83 -114.49 39.76
N ALA A 827 43.23 -115.76 39.69
CA ALA A 827 42.64 -116.88 40.45
C ALA A 827 43.75 -117.81 41.05
N PRO A 828 43.46 -118.91 41.79
CA PRO A 828 43.58 -118.87 43.25
C PRO A 828 44.39 -120.04 43.88
N ILE A 829 44.70 -119.94 45.19
CA ILE A 829 45.37 -120.98 46.00
C ILE A 829 44.68 -121.07 47.39
N PRO A 830 44.53 -122.26 48.02
CA PRO A 830 43.58 -122.49 49.13
C PRO A 830 44.13 -122.30 50.56
N ALA A 831 43.26 -122.51 51.55
CA ALA A 831 43.43 -122.14 52.96
C ALA A 831 44.09 -123.20 53.87
N LEU A 832 44.63 -122.73 55.01
CA LEU A 832 44.64 -123.45 56.30
C LEU A 832 44.93 -122.49 57.47
N GLY A 833 44.63 -122.92 58.71
CA GLY A 833 45.21 -122.34 59.95
C GLY A 833 44.30 -121.40 60.75
N ALA A 834 44.00 -121.78 62.00
CA ALA A 834 43.34 -120.95 63.00
C ALA A 834 44.20 -120.86 64.28
N GLY A 835 44.19 -119.72 64.98
CA GLY A 835 44.72 -119.59 66.34
C GLY A 835 45.37 -118.23 66.67
N GLY A 836 45.07 -117.71 67.87
CA GLY A 836 45.73 -116.52 68.48
C GLY A 836 45.17 -115.17 68.01
N LEU A 837 44.20 -114.56 68.69
CA LEU A 837 44.25 -113.78 69.96
C LEU A 837 44.88 -112.37 69.86
N ALA A 838 44.04 -111.36 70.16
CA ALA A 838 44.38 -110.03 70.67
C ALA A 838 45.20 -109.12 69.72
N LEU A 839 45.29 -107.79 69.91
CA LEU A 839 44.95 -106.94 71.05
C LEU A 839 44.54 -105.53 70.56
N LEU A 840 43.71 -104.80 71.32
CA LEU A 840 43.42 -103.33 71.32
C LEU A 840 43.52 -102.50 70.01
N GLY A 841 42.55 -101.66 69.62
CA GLY A 841 41.26 -101.30 70.22
C GLY A 841 41.04 -99.76 70.28
N LEU A 842 39.76 -99.36 70.38
CA LEU A 842 39.26 -97.99 70.66
C LEU A 842 39.52 -96.94 69.52
N LEU A 843 38.69 -95.92 69.31
CA LEU A 843 37.38 -95.56 69.89
C LEU A 843 36.45 -94.97 68.81
N THR A 844 35.14 -95.01 69.05
CA THR A 844 34.08 -94.45 68.18
C THR A 844 33.57 -93.10 68.69
N ALA A 845 32.79 -92.41 67.83
CA ALA A 845 31.80 -91.37 68.16
C ALA A 845 32.36 -90.02 68.74
N ALA A 846 31.60 -88.92 68.79
CA ALA A 846 30.52 -88.37 67.94
C ALA A 846 30.22 -86.92 68.41
N GLY A 847 29.25 -86.23 67.81
CA GLY A 847 28.41 -85.28 68.57
C GLY A 847 28.78 -83.79 68.58
N ALA A 848 28.36 -83.08 67.53
CA ALA A 848 27.49 -81.90 67.62
C ALA A 848 27.65 -80.82 68.73
N ALA A 849 28.03 -79.62 68.26
CA ALA A 849 27.23 -78.38 68.34
C ALA A 849 27.30 -77.42 69.57
N LEU A 850 26.76 -76.21 69.33
CA LEU A 850 26.63 -75.02 70.20
C LEU A 850 27.94 -74.28 70.58
N SER A 851 27.96 -72.98 70.94
CA SER A 851 27.08 -71.82 70.62
C SER A 851 27.63 -70.53 71.26
N ARG A 852 27.60 -69.38 70.54
CA ARG A 852 27.67 -67.98 71.09
C ARG A 852 28.99 -67.60 71.81
N ARG A 853 29.29 -66.33 72.20
CA ARG A 853 29.04 -64.97 71.64
C ARG A 853 29.81 -63.95 72.53
N MET A 854 30.33 -62.85 71.95
CA MET A 854 31.03 -61.72 72.62
C MET A 854 32.40 -62.04 73.29
N GLY A 855 33.34 -61.10 73.45
CA GLY A 855 33.45 -59.76 72.83
C GLY A 855 34.35 -58.75 73.59
N THR A 856 35.00 -57.82 72.85
CA THR A 856 35.82 -56.65 73.34
C THR A 856 37.14 -57.04 74.05
N SER A 857 38.18 -56.19 74.24
CA SER A 857 38.55 -54.78 73.94
C SER A 857 40.11 -54.67 74.00
N ARG A 858 40.92 -53.67 73.62
CA ARG A 858 40.85 -52.24 73.14
C ARG A 858 41.74 -52.08 71.86
N LYS A 859 42.08 -50.95 71.18
CA LYS A 859 42.36 -49.51 71.46
C LYS A 859 43.75 -49.28 72.13
N ILE A 860 44.70 -48.41 71.73
CA ILE A 860 44.80 -47.13 70.95
C ILE A 860 46.22 -47.08 70.27
N GLY A 861 46.55 -46.34 69.20
CA GLY A 861 45.81 -45.48 68.25
C GLY A 861 46.64 -44.29 67.67
N ALA A 862 46.13 -43.64 66.61
CA ALA A 862 46.53 -42.34 66.00
C ALA A 862 47.97 -42.18 65.41
N GLY A 863 48.22 -41.48 64.28
CA GLY A 863 47.37 -40.72 63.33
C GLY A 863 48.25 -40.22 62.13
N THR A 864 47.87 -39.33 61.22
CA THR A 864 46.64 -38.51 60.99
C THR A 864 46.40 -38.23 59.49
N SER A 865 45.34 -37.45 59.18
CA SER A 865 44.89 -36.89 57.88
C SER A 865 45.62 -35.55 57.52
N PRO A 866 45.30 -34.80 56.42
CA PRO A 866 44.20 -34.88 55.41
C PRO A 866 44.73 -34.78 53.92
N ARG A 867 44.01 -34.47 52.82
CA ARG A 867 42.58 -34.13 52.49
C ARG A 867 42.27 -34.51 50.99
N THR A 868 41.09 -34.13 50.48
CA THR A 868 40.64 -34.21 49.05
C THR A 868 40.32 -32.83 48.46
N PRO A 869 40.04 -32.73 47.14
CA PRO A 869 38.71 -32.28 46.69
C PRO A 869 38.09 -33.15 45.56
N ARG A 870 37.15 -32.60 44.76
CA ARG A 870 36.13 -33.32 43.93
C ARG A 870 35.81 -32.55 42.62
N SER A 871 34.93 -33.11 41.77
CA SER A 871 34.34 -32.59 40.50
C SER A 871 35.33 -32.43 39.32
N SER A 872 35.06 -32.84 38.07
CA SER A 872 33.84 -32.92 37.20
C SER A 872 33.66 -31.69 36.29
N PRO A 873 33.00 -31.79 35.10
CA PRO A 873 32.16 -32.89 34.57
C PRO A 873 32.83 -34.26 34.49
#